data_AF-A0A1Z9ING2-F1
#
_entry.id   AF-A0A1Z9ING2-F1
#
_cell.length_a   1.000
_cell.length_b   1.000
_cell.length_c   1.000
_cell.angle_alpha   90.00
_cell.angle_beta   90.00
_cell.angle_gamma   90.00
#
_symmetry.space_group_name_H-M   'P 1'
#
loop_
_entity.id
_entity.type
_entity.pdbx_description
1 polymer ?
#
loop_
_entity_poly.entity_id
_entity_poly.type
_entity_poly.pdbx_seq_one_letter_code
_entity_poly.pdbx_strand_id
1 'polypeptide(L)'
;MNGMKSKQGNYKKLYGGFILPTSLFFMFASAAVIMVYYNWLSSQLNELEYRIAVTKAIYNAESGIAEKAHPYLLQSNYVTGTVLEGRSLDIDEIGLKMGSYREVTMTKNNLYNERIGSAIGLASWGPNNLDTIFRKSEIIGKPEGLGKYMYFTNTENAGGAPMTFGPPGFVNGERRGVKFYGSDVIDGIVQTNDEIYFSDTGCPDFSEAEWYLTPGNNGPANGNWGGCSGNGWNALFSPQEVDTSTRCELKWPPPGYENMKQGNADSQLRVIPAGIINRGGNGAKDTLTMTEIEFFNTGEYMVTQWWFLPPPHLKAGLSSTQLINPYPQHLDGFNQLCNATAGCNPATFDYNQDKAAGFPVLNQICVSPTETGDPTVQDISIYGCKPYLDSLMAYHGKYMIPNNIYNNPQVETLMDSYSSNGPYFDDPECPPGENCYPFGPHGIAGQHFDFEHNINNPNNPDLPINTLPYPGAPPYIYNSQGVIYVEDGPVRLKGDYKGRYSIVTDPYTLYRRHACNDSILNCNTELDTMWNNIWIIDDLVNADTDGSGNMGLHQPNLETCRGGSNNVLGLVSGANIVIANTPENGAGNGCPSGNCPYPTSSHGIRINAHMIALNESFVAHYWQNSSNSIPTNPGWTGNIYDPYFTPNDEFDRDTGFPPWADGRGRDTANGTGGSDRRGTILLWGGVCQRYRGYVQRNPTSQYGNQLWVGYQIKDYNYDDNLLCGGPPAYPVVECKGGNGEISINIVSAKTSKGLE
;
A
#
# COMPACT_ATOMS: atom_id res chain seq x y z
N MET A 1 115.51 22.81 91.22
CA MET A 1 114.58 22.22 92.20
C MET A 1 113.40 21.63 91.44
N ASN A 2 113.10 20.35 91.70
CA ASN A 2 111.87 19.56 91.45
C ASN A 2 111.24 19.69 90.04
N GLY A 3 111.18 18.70 89.15
CA GLY A 3 110.96 17.26 89.32
C GLY A 3 109.53 16.91 88.88
N MET A 4 109.34 16.30 87.69
CA MET A 4 108.11 15.54 87.35
C MET A 4 108.32 14.67 86.08
N LYS A 5 108.02 13.37 86.21
CA LYS A 5 107.98 12.36 85.14
C LYS A 5 106.71 12.53 84.29
N SER A 6 106.77 12.24 82.98
CA SER A 6 105.57 11.79 82.24
C SER A 6 105.91 10.65 81.26
N LYS A 7 105.03 9.64 81.25
CA LYS A 7 105.05 8.47 80.37
C LYS A 7 104.61 8.87 78.96
N GLN A 8 105.32 8.43 77.93
CA GLN A 8 104.87 8.51 76.53
C GLN A 8 104.30 7.15 76.10
N GLY A 9 102.99 7.10 75.84
CA GLY A 9 102.32 6.00 75.17
C GLY A 9 102.18 6.31 73.68
N ASN A 10 102.57 5.37 72.82
CA ASN A 10 102.41 5.45 71.37
C ASN A 10 100.99 5.03 70.95
N TYR A 11 100.23 5.95 70.35
CA TYR A 11 99.02 5.64 69.58
C TYR A 11 99.32 5.70 68.08
N LYS A 12 99.14 4.57 67.36
CA LYS A 12 99.09 4.56 65.89
C LYS A 12 97.71 5.05 65.43
N LYS A 13 97.66 6.11 64.62
CA LYS A 13 96.46 6.56 63.89
C LYS A 13 96.22 5.66 62.67
N LEU A 14 95.02 5.10 62.55
CA LEU A 14 94.46 4.50 61.34
C LEU A 14 93.76 5.61 60.52
N TYR A 15 94.10 5.77 59.25
CA TYR A 15 93.35 6.61 58.31
C TYR A 15 92.14 5.81 57.78
N GLY A 16 90.92 6.26 58.06
CA GLY A 16 89.70 5.66 57.56
C GLY A 16 89.47 5.99 56.08
N GLY A 17 89.51 4.98 55.21
CA GLY A 17 89.23 5.14 53.78
C GLY A 17 87.72 5.26 53.51
N PHE A 18 87.22 6.49 53.38
CA PHE A 18 85.79 6.79 53.13
C PHE A 18 85.41 6.83 51.64
N ILE A 19 86.38 6.72 50.72
CA ILE A 19 86.21 6.85 49.25
C ILE A 19 85.42 5.67 48.64
N LEU A 20 85.66 4.45 49.13
CA LEU A 20 85.06 3.23 48.56
C LEU A 20 83.56 3.09 48.88
N PRO A 21 83.09 3.38 50.12
CA PRO A 21 81.66 3.44 50.41
C PRO A 21 80.91 4.54 49.66
N THR A 22 81.53 5.72 49.45
CA THR A 22 80.89 6.83 48.73
C THR A 22 80.77 6.55 47.24
N SER A 23 81.79 5.96 46.59
CA SER A 23 81.70 5.57 45.19
C SER A 23 80.66 4.48 44.94
N LEU A 24 80.55 3.49 45.83
CA LEU A 24 79.48 2.49 45.81
C LEU A 24 78.09 3.13 45.97
N PHE A 25 77.93 4.08 46.88
CA PHE A 25 76.67 4.80 47.06
C PHE A 25 76.26 5.55 45.78
N PHE A 26 77.18 6.29 45.15
CA PHE A 26 76.88 7.00 43.90
C PHE A 26 76.62 6.03 42.72
N MET A 27 77.30 4.88 42.65
CA MET A 27 76.96 3.83 41.69
C MET A 27 75.55 3.29 41.91
N PHE A 28 75.18 2.92 43.15
CA PHE A 28 73.84 2.43 43.45
C PHE A 28 72.76 3.49 43.23
N ALA A 29 73.03 4.75 43.58
CA ALA A 29 72.13 5.87 43.32
C ALA A 29 71.94 6.10 41.81
N SER A 30 73.01 6.06 41.01
CA SER A 30 72.91 6.16 39.55
C SER A 30 72.15 4.98 38.93
N ALA A 31 72.38 3.76 39.40
CA ALA A 31 71.69 2.57 38.94
C ALA A 31 70.19 2.61 39.32
N ALA A 32 69.86 3.13 40.50
CA ALA A 32 68.48 3.31 40.94
C ALA A 32 67.73 4.34 40.07
N VAL A 33 68.36 5.48 39.77
CA VAL A 33 67.77 6.49 38.87
C VAL A 33 67.54 5.92 37.47
N ILE A 34 68.52 5.18 36.93
CA ILE A 34 68.40 4.50 35.64
C ILE A 34 67.26 3.47 35.66
N MET A 35 67.16 2.65 36.71
CA MET A 35 66.11 1.63 36.85
C MET A 35 64.71 2.25 36.95
N VAL A 36 64.55 3.35 37.70
CA VAL A 36 63.29 4.09 37.77
C VAL A 36 62.91 4.65 36.39
N TYR A 37 63.87 5.21 35.66
CA TYR A 37 63.64 5.72 34.31
C TYR A 37 63.25 4.61 33.32
N TYR A 38 63.91 3.44 33.37
CA TYR A 38 63.54 2.29 32.54
C TYR A 38 62.15 1.74 32.87
N ASN A 39 61.76 1.68 34.15
CA ASN A 39 60.42 1.27 34.55
C ASN A 39 59.35 2.26 34.07
N TRP A 40 59.63 3.56 34.16
CA TRP A 40 58.75 4.59 33.62
C TRP A 40 58.63 4.49 32.09
N LEU A 41 59.74 4.34 31.37
CA LEU A 41 59.75 4.11 29.92
C LEU A 41 58.95 2.87 29.52
N SER A 42 59.11 1.75 30.23
CA SER A 42 58.37 0.52 29.97
C SER A 42 56.87 0.70 30.22
N SER A 43 56.49 1.44 31.28
CA SER A 43 55.09 1.78 31.54
C SER A 43 54.51 2.66 30.42
N GLN A 44 55.26 3.65 29.94
CA GLN A 44 54.83 4.52 28.85
C GLN A 44 54.73 3.78 27.50
N LEU A 45 55.66 2.85 27.24
CA LEU A 45 55.63 1.99 26.06
C LEU A 45 54.37 1.10 26.08
N ASN A 46 54.09 0.45 27.21
CA ASN A 46 52.89 -0.39 27.35
C ASN A 46 51.60 0.43 27.21
N GLU A 47 51.56 1.64 27.76
CA GLU A 47 50.42 2.54 27.61
C GLU A 47 50.21 2.94 26.14
N LEU A 48 51.29 3.20 25.40
CA LEU A 48 51.24 3.50 23.97
C LEU A 48 50.77 2.28 23.16
N GLU A 49 51.29 1.09 23.43
CA GLU A 49 50.86 -0.15 22.77
C GLU A 49 49.38 -0.44 23.03
N TYR A 50 48.91 -0.24 24.26
CA TYR A 50 47.49 -0.34 24.60
C TYR A 50 46.65 0.63 23.76
N ARG A 51 47.03 1.92 23.69
CA ARG A 51 46.32 2.93 22.90
C ARG A 51 46.29 2.58 21.41
N ILE A 52 47.41 2.10 20.87
CA ILE A 52 47.50 1.64 19.49
C ILE A 52 46.55 0.46 19.25
N ALA A 53 46.54 -0.54 20.13
CA ALA A 53 45.65 -1.69 20.00
C ALA A 53 44.18 -1.32 20.15
N VAL A 54 43.83 -0.37 21.01
CA VAL A 54 42.47 0.20 21.05
C VAL A 54 42.08 0.80 19.70
N THR A 55 42.94 1.64 19.12
CA THR A 55 42.69 2.26 17.81
C THR A 55 42.61 1.22 16.70
N LYS A 56 43.49 0.21 16.68
CA LYS A 56 43.43 -0.91 15.73
C LYS A 56 42.12 -1.69 15.86
N ALA A 57 41.68 -2.00 17.08
CA ALA A 57 40.42 -2.71 17.29
C ALA A 57 39.20 -1.89 16.81
N ILE A 58 39.22 -0.56 16.96
CA ILE A 58 38.18 0.33 16.40
C ILE A 58 38.17 0.24 14.87
N TYR A 59 39.31 0.45 14.22
CA TYR A 59 39.40 0.38 12.76
C TYR A 59 39.06 -1.01 12.21
N ASN A 60 39.46 -2.09 12.89
CA ASN A 60 39.09 -3.44 12.48
C ASN A 60 37.59 -3.66 12.56
N ALA A 61 36.92 -3.14 13.60
CA ALA A 61 35.47 -3.20 13.72
C ALA A 61 34.77 -2.41 12.60
N GLU A 62 35.26 -1.20 12.28
CA GLU A 62 34.76 -0.39 11.16
C GLU A 62 34.99 -1.06 9.80
N SER A 63 36.13 -1.71 9.59
CA SER A 63 36.40 -2.52 8.39
C SER A 63 35.41 -3.67 8.25
N GLY A 64 35.06 -4.34 9.36
CA GLY A 64 34.02 -5.37 9.36
C GLY A 64 32.65 -4.84 8.93
N ILE A 65 32.31 -3.63 9.34
CA ILE A 65 31.09 -2.95 8.86
C ILE A 65 31.21 -2.63 7.36
N ALA A 66 32.30 -1.99 6.93
CA ALA A 66 32.46 -1.52 5.56
C ALA A 66 32.50 -2.67 4.53
N GLU A 67 33.20 -3.76 4.84
CA GLU A 67 33.40 -4.87 3.91
C GLU A 67 32.24 -5.87 3.90
N LYS A 68 31.57 -6.04 5.04
CA LYS A 68 30.51 -7.04 5.18
C LYS A 68 29.17 -6.37 5.40
N ALA A 69 28.95 -5.65 6.51
CA ALA A 69 27.60 -5.16 6.84
C ALA A 69 27.04 -4.15 5.83
N HIS A 70 27.84 -3.15 5.40
CA HIS A 70 27.39 -2.02 4.60
C HIS A 70 26.77 -2.42 3.24
N PRO A 71 27.40 -3.30 2.43
CA PRO A 71 26.76 -3.81 1.21
C PRO A 71 25.38 -4.45 1.44
N TYR A 72 25.17 -5.16 2.56
CA TYR A 72 23.85 -5.75 2.87
C TYR A 72 22.85 -4.70 3.34
N LEU A 73 23.30 -3.69 4.07
CA LEU A 73 22.42 -2.60 4.47
C LEU A 73 21.78 -1.97 3.25
N LEU A 74 22.47 -1.84 2.12
CA LEU A 74 21.95 -1.24 0.88
C LEU A 74 21.00 -2.15 0.06
N GLN A 75 20.84 -3.43 0.38
CA GLN A 75 20.04 -4.34 -0.48
C GLN A 75 18.53 -4.21 -0.27
N SER A 76 17.75 -4.02 -1.34
CA SER A 76 16.30 -3.81 -1.24
C SER A 76 15.54 -5.02 -0.70
N ASN A 77 15.98 -6.23 -1.04
CA ASN A 77 15.37 -7.52 -0.68
C ASN A 77 15.83 -8.10 0.66
N TYR A 78 16.48 -7.31 1.51
CA TYR A 78 17.05 -7.80 2.76
C TYR A 78 15.98 -8.37 3.71
N VAL A 79 16.08 -9.67 4.00
CA VAL A 79 15.35 -10.39 5.04
C VAL A 79 16.34 -10.73 6.16
N THR A 80 15.92 -10.49 7.41
CA THR A 80 16.74 -10.41 8.63
C THR A 80 17.69 -11.58 8.94
N GLY A 81 18.70 -11.32 9.79
CA GLY A 81 19.21 -12.34 10.73
C GLY A 81 20.47 -13.10 10.30
N THR A 82 21.30 -12.53 9.45
CA THR A 82 22.58 -13.13 9.04
C THR A 82 23.72 -12.68 9.97
N VAL A 83 24.45 -13.67 10.50
CA VAL A 83 25.75 -13.45 11.16
C VAL A 83 26.82 -13.95 10.20
N LEU A 84 27.75 -13.09 9.81
CA LEU A 84 28.83 -13.43 8.90
C LEU A 84 30.14 -13.61 9.65
N GLU A 85 30.93 -14.57 9.19
CA GLU A 85 32.28 -14.80 9.69
C GLU A 85 33.19 -13.63 9.34
N GLY A 86 34.11 -13.36 10.25
CA GLY A 86 35.11 -12.31 10.10
C GLY A 86 36.34 -12.76 9.33
N ARG A 87 37.31 -11.86 9.17
CA ARG A 87 38.62 -12.20 8.57
C ARG A 87 39.77 -11.50 9.31
N SER A 88 40.97 -12.02 9.09
CA SER A 88 42.21 -11.34 9.48
C SER A 88 42.51 -10.18 8.53
N LEU A 89 43.00 -9.09 9.10
CA LEU A 89 43.48 -7.89 8.41
C LEU A 89 45.01 -7.78 8.47
N ASP A 90 45.69 -8.83 8.94
CA ASP A 90 47.14 -8.91 8.93
C ASP A 90 47.66 -9.05 7.48
N ILE A 91 48.70 -8.30 7.14
CA ILE A 91 49.34 -8.32 5.82
C ILE A 91 50.78 -8.78 6.01
N ASP A 92 51.03 -10.07 5.77
CA ASP A 92 52.33 -10.70 5.96
C ASP A 92 53.41 -10.11 5.03
N GLU A 93 53.04 -9.69 3.82
CA GLU A 93 53.97 -9.15 2.81
C GLU A 93 54.68 -7.86 3.25
N ILE A 94 54.04 -7.05 4.10
CA ILE A 94 54.58 -5.80 4.64
C ILE A 94 54.80 -5.85 6.15
N GLY A 95 54.62 -7.03 6.78
CA GLY A 95 54.75 -7.23 8.22
C GLY A 95 53.76 -6.44 9.07
N LEU A 96 52.62 -6.02 8.51
CA LEU A 96 51.61 -5.21 9.19
C LEU A 96 50.63 -6.11 9.95
N LYS A 97 50.67 -6.06 11.29
CA LYS A 97 49.71 -6.77 12.15
C LYS A 97 48.61 -5.83 12.64
N MET A 98 47.48 -5.82 11.94
CA MET A 98 46.31 -5.00 12.29
C MET A 98 45.39 -5.74 13.27
N GLY A 99 45.31 -7.06 13.21
CA GLY A 99 44.37 -7.89 13.95
C GLY A 99 43.26 -8.44 13.05
N SER A 100 42.05 -8.59 13.60
CA SER A 100 40.91 -9.18 12.88
C SER A 100 39.59 -8.55 13.29
N TYR A 101 38.53 -8.86 12.56
CA TYR A 101 37.16 -8.65 13.03
C TYR A 101 36.40 -9.97 13.05
N ARG A 102 35.30 -10.07 13.81
CA ARG A 102 34.40 -11.23 13.90
C ARG A 102 32.96 -10.80 14.16
N GLU A 103 32.03 -11.76 14.03
CA GLU A 103 30.61 -11.62 14.38
C GLU A 103 29.98 -10.37 13.76
N VAL A 104 30.01 -10.30 12.43
CA VAL A 104 29.31 -9.22 11.74
C VAL A 104 27.83 -9.56 11.72
N THR A 105 27.03 -8.78 12.44
CA THR A 105 25.59 -9.00 12.58
C THR A 105 24.81 -7.92 11.83
N MET A 106 23.76 -8.34 11.14
CA MET A 106 22.81 -7.43 10.48
C MET A 106 21.41 -7.71 11.01
N THR A 107 20.73 -6.68 11.49
CA THR A 107 19.37 -6.75 12.03
C THR A 107 18.52 -5.61 11.48
N LYS A 108 17.19 -5.75 11.58
CA LYS A 108 16.23 -4.75 11.10
C LYS A 108 15.24 -4.44 12.21
N ASN A 109 14.96 -3.16 12.44
CA ASN A 109 13.87 -2.70 13.28
C ASN A 109 12.70 -2.26 12.39
N ASN A 110 11.62 -3.04 12.38
CA ASN A 110 10.46 -2.77 11.53
C ASN A 110 9.65 -1.55 11.99
N LEU A 111 9.62 -1.21 13.28
CA LEU A 111 8.83 -0.08 13.79
C LEU A 111 9.39 1.27 13.31
N TYR A 112 10.72 1.42 13.33
CA TYR A 112 11.40 2.65 12.89
C TYR A 112 11.90 2.57 11.44
N ASN A 113 11.67 1.43 10.78
CA ASN A 113 12.23 1.08 9.47
C ASN A 113 13.76 1.22 9.44
N GLU A 114 14.46 0.80 10.50
CA GLU A 114 15.92 0.93 10.60
C GLU A 114 16.62 -0.38 10.26
N ARG A 115 17.82 -0.26 9.68
CA ARG A 115 18.74 -1.36 9.39
C ARG A 115 20.00 -1.15 10.22
N ILE A 116 20.38 -2.15 10.99
CA ILE A 116 21.44 -2.07 11.98
C ILE A 116 22.54 -3.06 11.59
N GLY A 117 23.75 -2.55 11.36
CA GLY A 117 24.95 -3.35 11.14
C GLY A 117 25.90 -3.22 12.31
N SER A 118 26.47 -4.33 12.78
CA SER A 118 27.42 -4.35 13.89
C SER A 118 28.57 -5.31 13.60
N ALA A 119 29.78 -4.97 14.07
CA ALA A 119 30.94 -5.85 13.98
C ALA A 119 31.85 -5.70 15.21
N ILE A 120 32.56 -6.78 15.57
CA ILE A 120 33.53 -6.78 16.66
C ILE A 120 34.94 -6.82 16.09
N GLY A 121 35.75 -5.80 16.37
CA GLY A 121 37.17 -5.73 16.02
C GLY A 121 38.06 -6.17 17.17
N LEU A 122 39.14 -6.88 16.82
CA LEU A 122 40.12 -7.47 17.72
C LEU A 122 41.51 -6.96 17.38
N ALA A 123 42.28 -6.59 18.40
CA ALA A 123 43.70 -6.31 18.26
C ALA A 123 44.44 -6.76 19.53
N SER A 124 45.63 -7.34 19.35
CA SER A 124 46.46 -7.80 20.46
C SER A 124 47.51 -6.77 20.87
N TRP A 125 47.91 -6.82 22.14
CA TRP A 125 48.94 -5.94 22.73
C TRP A 125 49.71 -6.68 23.83
N GLY A 126 50.81 -6.06 24.29
CA GLY A 126 51.64 -6.58 25.37
C GLY A 126 52.69 -7.60 24.94
N PRO A 127 53.50 -8.10 25.89
CA PRO A 127 54.62 -9.00 25.60
C PRO A 127 54.11 -10.28 24.94
N ASN A 128 54.60 -10.57 23.73
CA ASN A 128 54.18 -11.70 22.89
C ASN A 128 52.71 -11.70 22.43
N ASN A 129 52.02 -10.55 22.42
CA ASN A 129 50.62 -10.42 21.96
C ASN A 129 49.61 -11.30 22.72
N LEU A 130 49.82 -11.49 24.03
CA LEU A 130 48.97 -12.37 24.84
C LEU A 130 47.62 -11.75 25.21
N ASP A 131 47.51 -10.42 25.28
CA ASP A 131 46.28 -9.73 25.66
C ASP A 131 45.56 -9.20 24.42
N THR A 132 44.24 -9.41 24.34
CA THR A 132 43.40 -8.98 23.20
C THR A 132 42.38 -7.94 23.65
N ILE A 133 42.19 -6.89 22.84
CA ILE A 133 41.22 -5.83 23.05
C ILE A 133 40.07 -5.99 22.07
N PHE A 134 38.84 -5.84 22.57
CA PHE A 134 37.61 -5.91 21.80
C PHE A 134 36.95 -4.53 21.67
N ARG A 135 36.52 -4.19 20.46
CA ARG A 135 35.72 -2.99 20.17
C ARG A 135 34.55 -3.37 19.29
N LYS A 136 33.37 -2.83 19.61
CA LYS A 136 32.15 -3.05 18.84
C LYS A 136 31.78 -1.76 18.14
N SER A 137 31.72 -1.79 16.82
CA SER A 137 31.17 -0.69 16.02
C SER A 137 29.75 -1.04 15.59
N GLU A 138 28.89 -0.04 15.55
CA GLU A 138 27.49 -0.15 15.14
C GLU A 138 27.11 1.02 14.24
N ILE A 139 26.45 0.71 13.11
CA ILE A 139 25.86 1.67 12.19
C ILE A 139 24.35 1.41 12.08
N ILE A 140 23.57 2.47 12.15
CA ILE A 140 22.11 2.44 12.00
C ILE A 140 21.77 3.32 10.80
N GLY A 141 21.12 2.73 9.81
CA GLY A 141 20.66 3.41 8.61
C GLY A 141 19.15 3.27 8.43
N LYS A 142 18.50 4.32 7.95
CA LYS A 142 17.09 4.31 7.57
C LYS A 142 17.00 4.40 6.04
N PRO A 143 16.38 3.43 5.36
CA PRO A 143 16.17 3.51 3.92
C PRO A 143 15.15 4.59 3.60
N GLU A 144 15.30 5.21 2.43
CA GLU A 144 14.30 6.14 1.93
C GLU A 144 13.00 5.40 1.59
N GLY A 145 11.95 5.72 2.34
CA GLY A 145 10.61 5.20 2.11
C GLY A 145 9.90 5.95 0.98
N LEU A 146 8.90 5.30 0.38
CA LEU A 146 7.98 5.99 -0.53
C LEU A 146 7.22 7.15 0.13
N GLY A 147 7.17 7.18 1.46
CA GLY A 147 6.57 8.26 2.26
C GLY A 147 7.11 9.67 1.97
N LYS A 148 8.22 9.80 1.23
CA LYS A 148 8.77 11.11 0.82
C LYS A 148 8.00 11.79 -0.31
N TYR A 149 7.20 11.03 -1.07
CA TYR A 149 6.47 11.55 -2.22
C TYR A 149 5.10 12.05 -1.80
N MET A 150 4.72 13.25 -2.26
CA MET A 150 3.31 13.65 -2.23
C MET A 150 2.54 12.92 -3.33
N TYR A 151 3.14 12.80 -4.51
CA TYR A 151 2.51 12.16 -5.65
C TYR A 151 3.54 11.34 -6.42
N PHE A 152 3.27 10.05 -6.55
CA PHE A 152 3.97 9.17 -7.48
C PHE A 152 2.98 8.31 -8.26
N THR A 153 3.17 8.21 -9.58
CA THR A 153 2.50 7.19 -10.39
C THR A 153 3.48 6.43 -11.27
N ASN A 154 3.30 5.10 -11.40
CA ASN A 154 4.07 4.33 -12.37
C ASN A 154 3.61 4.60 -13.80
N THR A 155 2.31 4.82 -13.99
CA THR A 155 1.73 5.27 -15.26
C THR A 155 0.60 6.28 -15.03
N GLU A 156 0.53 7.27 -15.91
CA GLU A 156 -0.49 8.33 -15.90
C GLU A 156 -1.79 7.90 -16.60
N ASN A 157 -1.81 6.68 -17.11
CA ASN A 157 -3.00 6.01 -17.62
C ASN A 157 -3.96 5.64 -16.49
N ALA A 158 -5.25 5.63 -16.81
CA ALA A 158 -6.32 5.41 -15.86
C ALA A 158 -6.33 4.00 -15.26
N GLY A 159 -6.53 3.91 -13.95
CA GLY A 159 -6.73 2.65 -13.24
C GLY A 159 -7.83 2.68 -12.19
N GLY A 160 -8.08 1.51 -11.61
CA GLY A 160 -8.96 1.27 -10.47
C GLY A 160 -10.46 1.48 -10.68
N ALA A 161 -10.90 2.03 -11.82
CA ALA A 161 -12.31 2.32 -12.06
C ALA A 161 -12.90 1.53 -13.24
N PRO A 162 -14.22 1.26 -13.25
CA PRO A 162 -14.88 0.66 -14.41
C PRO A 162 -14.79 1.57 -15.64
N MET A 163 -14.79 0.94 -16.82
CA MET A 163 -14.82 1.62 -18.13
C MET A 163 -13.65 2.61 -18.35
N THR A 164 -12.48 2.28 -17.80
CA THR A 164 -11.21 3.02 -17.94
C THR A 164 -10.50 2.76 -19.28
N PHE A 165 -11.07 1.89 -20.13
CA PHE A 165 -10.50 1.46 -21.40
C PHE A 165 -11.38 1.85 -22.59
N GLY A 166 -10.75 2.06 -23.75
CA GLY A 166 -11.40 2.01 -25.06
C GLY A 166 -12.38 3.16 -25.37
N PRO A 167 -13.01 3.11 -26.57
CA PRO A 167 -13.62 4.25 -27.25
C PRO A 167 -14.69 5.01 -26.45
N PRO A 168 -15.01 6.24 -26.89
CA PRO A 168 -14.60 6.90 -28.14
C PRO A 168 -13.26 7.64 -28.02
N GLY A 169 -12.50 7.62 -29.12
CA GLY A 169 -11.22 8.33 -29.26
C GLY A 169 -9.96 7.53 -28.90
N PHE A 170 -10.10 6.32 -28.36
CA PHE A 170 -9.01 5.42 -27.99
C PHE A 170 -9.14 4.08 -28.72
N VAL A 171 -8.03 3.36 -28.89
CA VAL A 171 -8.02 2.01 -29.46
C VAL A 171 -8.73 1.05 -28.50
N ASN A 172 -9.37 0.00 -29.03
CA ASN A 172 -10.01 -0.98 -28.15
C ASN A 172 -8.96 -1.64 -27.24
N GLY A 173 -9.21 -1.62 -25.93
CA GLY A 173 -8.26 -2.11 -24.92
C GLY A 173 -7.23 -1.10 -24.43
N GLU A 174 -7.18 0.12 -24.96
CA GLU A 174 -6.25 1.16 -24.50
C GLU A 174 -6.77 1.85 -23.23
N ARG A 175 -5.91 2.00 -22.20
CA ARG A 175 -6.26 2.76 -20.99
C ARG A 175 -6.30 4.26 -21.31
N ARG A 176 -7.30 4.98 -20.77
CA ARG A 176 -7.46 6.42 -21.01
C ARG A 176 -6.47 7.25 -20.19
N GLY A 177 -5.94 8.33 -20.75
CA GLY A 177 -5.12 9.30 -19.99
C GLY A 177 -5.95 10.14 -19.02
N VAL A 178 -5.48 10.30 -17.78
CA VAL A 178 -6.10 11.18 -16.78
C VAL A 178 -5.41 12.54 -16.79
N LYS A 179 -6.17 13.63 -16.58
CA LYS A 179 -5.66 15.01 -16.65
C LYS A 179 -5.70 15.69 -15.28
N PHE A 180 -4.71 16.54 -14.99
CA PHE A 180 -4.82 17.52 -13.90
C PHE A 180 -5.75 18.66 -14.32
N TYR A 181 -6.61 19.11 -13.40
CA TYR A 181 -7.60 20.16 -13.63
C TYR A 181 -7.23 21.45 -12.89
N GLY A 182 -7.84 22.58 -13.27
CA GLY A 182 -7.48 23.90 -12.72
C GLY A 182 -7.80 24.15 -11.25
N SER A 183 -8.51 23.25 -10.59
CA SER A 183 -8.78 23.30 -9.14
C SER A 183 -7.93 22.32 -8.34
N ASP A 184 -7.01 21.61 -8.99
CA ASP A 184 -6.08 20.71 -8.29
C ASP A 184 -4.94 21.55 -7.70
N VAL A 185 -4.67 21.36 -6.41
CA VAL A 185 -3.54 21.93 -5.65
C VAL A 185 -2.70 20.77 -5.15
N ILE A 186 -1.41 20.75 -5.45
CA ILE A 186 -0.50 19.66 -5.09
C ILE A 186 0.84 20.24 -4.64
N ASP A 187 1.25 19.88 -3.42
CA ASP A 187 2.51 20.33 -2.82
C ASP A 187 3.54 19.18 -2.73
N GLY A 188 4.75 19.45 -2.27
CA GLY A 188 5.76 18.43 -1.98
C GLY A 188 6.32 17.72 -3.22
N ILE A 189 6.89 16.53 -3.04
CA ILE A 189 7.63 15.84 -4.12
C ILE A 189 6.65 15.14 -5.07
N VAL A 190 6.71 15.51 -6.35
CA VAL A 190 5.92 14.95 -7.45
C VAL A 190 6.83 14.21 -8.42
N GLN A 191 6.54 12.94 -8.71
CA GLN A 191 7.26 12.13 -9.68
C GLN A 191 6.31 11.22 -10.47
N THR A 192 6.68 10.91 -11.71
CA THR A 192 5.99 9.90 -12.53
C THR A 192 7.01 9.17 -13.39
N ASN A 193 6.77 7.89 -13.65
CA ASN A 193 7.55 7.14 -14.64
C ASN A 193 7.02 7.30 -16.08
N ASP A 194 5.90 8.00 -16.25
CA ASP A 194 5.15 8.17 -17.50
C ASP A 194 4.83 9.65 -17.77
N GLU A 195 4.31 9.98 -18.94
CA GLU A 195 4.03 11.37 -19.32
C GLU A 195 2.76 11.93 -18.65
N ILE A 196 2.83 13.16 -18.14
CA ILE A 196 1.69 13.85 -17.48
C ILE A 196 0.81 14.58 -18.50
N TYR A 197 -0.50 14.63 -18.21
CA TYR A 197 -1.47 15.38 -19.00
C TYR A 197 -2.19 16.48 -18.19
N PHE A 198 -2.45 17.62 -18.84
CA PHE A 198 -3.19 18.75 -18.29
C PHE A 198 -4.52 18.96 -19.03
N SER A 199 -5.53 19.42 -18.30
CA SER A 199 -6.82 19.85 -18.83
C SER A 199 -6.66 21.07 -19.74
N ASP A 200 -7.47 21.16 -20.79
CA ASP A 200 -7.54 22.36 -21.65
C ASP A 200 -8.27 23.53 -20.95
N THR A 201 -8.92 23.25 -19.82
CA THR A 201 -9.66 24.22 -19.01
C THR A 201 -9.03 24.32 -17.62
N GLY A 202 -8.43 25.48 -17.32
CA GLY A 202 -7.75 25.77 -16.05
C GLY A 202 -6.33 25.21 -15.99
N CYS A 203 -5.55 25.70 -15.02
CA CYS A 203 -4.19 25.25 -14.75
C CYS A 203 -4.08 24.88 -13.26
N PRO A 204 -3.62 23.67 -12.92
CA PRO A 204 -3.43 23.26 -11.52
C PRO A 204 -2.36 24.11 -10.83
N ASP A 205 -2.40 24.14 -9.50
CA ASP A 205 -1.42 24.82 -8.66
C ASP A 205 -0.36 23.82 -8.16
N PHE A 206 0.90 24.08 -8.53
CA PHE A 206 2.09 23.35 -8.08
C PHE A 206 3.11 24.31 -7.47
N SER A 207 2.71 25.48 -6.97
CA SER A 207 3.65 26.49 -6.49
C SER A 207 4.54 26.02 -5.34
N GLU A 208 4.08 25.05 -4.55
CA GLU A 208 4.80 24.46 -3.41
C GLU A 208 5.28 23.02 -3.69
N ALA A 209 5.36 22.62 -4.97
CA ALA A 209 5.81 21.28 -5.38
C ALA A 209 7.28 21.27 -5.86
N GLU A 210 7.97 20.17 -5.58
CA GLU A 210 9.29 19.83 -6.14
C GLU A 210 9.13 18.70 -7.15
N TRP A 211 9.58 18.90 -8.39
CA TRP A 211 9.34 17.95 -9.47
C TRP A 211 10.56 17.08 -9.77
N TYR A 212 10.39 15.77 -9.66
CA TYR A 212 11.38 14.78 -10.07
C TYR A 212 11.03 14.24 -11.46
N LEU A 213 11.77 14.74 -12.46
CA LEU A 213 11.62 14.31 -13.85
C LEU A 213 12.31 12.97 -14.06
N THR A 214 11.68 12.07 -14.80
CA THR A 214 12.29 10.79 -15.19
C THR A 214 12.98 10.91 -16.56
N PRO A 215 14.06 10.15 -16.82
CA PRO A 215 14.86 10.34 -18.02
C PRO A 215 14.02 9.95 -19.26
N GLY A 216 13.83 10.89 -20.18
CA GLY A 216 12.95 10.69 -21.34
C GLY A 216 11.59 11.40 -21.20
N ASN A 217 11.18 11.76 -19.98
CA ASN A 217 9.94 12.47 -19.69
C ASN A 217 10.24 13.88 -19.16
N ASN A 218 10.46 14.83 -20.07
CA ASN A 218 10.91 16.20 -19.73
C ASN A 218 9.76 17.19 -19.49
N GLY A 219 8.55 16.71 -19.18
CA GLY A 219 7.37 17.54 -19.00
C GLY A 219 6.10 16.87 -19.52
N PRO A 220 5.03 17.64 -19.79
CA PRO A 220 3.77 17.08 -20.26
C PRO A 220 3.88 16.44 -21.65
N ALA A 221 3.05 15.42 -21.87
CA ALA A 221 2.99 14.64 -23.09
C ALA A 221 2.93 15.53 -24.35
N ASN A 222 3.85 15.30 -25.29
CA ASN A 222 3.97 16.07 -26.54
C ASN A 222 4.10 17.61 -26.37
N GLY A 223 4.51 18.08 -25.19
CA GLY A 223 4.52 19.53 -24.89
C GLY A 223 3.13 20.16 -24.83
N ASN A 224 2.07 19.35 -24.64
CA ASN A 224 0.72 19.84 -24.49
C ASN A 224 0.44 20.27 -23.04
N TRP A 225 0.57 21.57 -22.79
CA TRP A 225 0.30 22.19 -21.50
C TRP A 225 -1.18 22.45 -21.22
N GLY A 226 -2.09 22.14 -22.16
CA GLY A 226 -3.51 22.42 -22.03
C GLY A 226 -3.78 23.90 -21.68
N GLY A 227 -4.56 24.12 -20.62
CA GLY A 227 -4.89 25.44 -20.07
C GLY A 227 -3.69 26.19 -19.47
N CYS A 228 -2.54 25.54 -19.27
CA CYS A 228 -1.29 26.14 -18.79
C CYS A 228 -0.38 26.68 -19.92
N SER A 229 -0.80 26.54 -21.18
CA SER A 229 0.02 26.86 -22.37
C SER A 229 0.50 28.31 -22.49
N GLY A 230 -0.14 29.27 -21.79
CA GLY A 230 0.24 30.68 -21.84
C GLY A 230 1.61 31.01 -21.25
N ASN A 231 2.07 30.26 -20.24
CA ASN A 231 3.33 30.52 -19.52
C ASN A 231 4.19 29.26 -19.27
N GLY A 232 3.76 28.07 -19.73
CA GLY A 232 4.50 26.80 -19.57
C GLY A 232 4.73 26.46 -18.09
N TRP A 233 5.96 26.07 -17.74
CA TRP A 233 6.36 25.83 -16.34
C TRP A 233 5.99 27.01 -15.40
N ASN A 234 6.17 28.27 -15.83
CA ASN A 234 5.82 29.43 -14.99
C ASN A 234 4.31 29.57 -14.71
N ALA A 235 3.45 28.85 -15.44
CA ALA A 235 2.02 28.79 -15.14
C ALA A 235 1.71 27.86 -13.96
N LEU A 236 2.54 26.84 -13.73
CA LEU A 236 2.35 25.82 -12.69
C LEU A 236 2.97 26.23 -11.35
N PHE A 237 4.16 26.84 -11.38
CA PHE A 237 4.96 27.14 -10.17
C PHE A 237 4.82 28.59 -9.69
N SER A 238 3.79 29.31 -10.16
CA SER A 238 3.76 30.77 -10.08
C SER A 238 5.02 31.39 -10.74
N PRO A 239 5.23 32.72 -10.81
CA PRO A 239 6.44 33.30 -11.42
C PRO A 239 7.73 33.12 -10.58
N GLN A 240 7.87 32.02 -9.84
CA GLN A 240 9.06 31.66 -9.06
C GLN A 240 9.95 30.65 -9.79
N GLU A 241 11.18 30.45 -9.30
CA GLU A 241 12.12 29.50 -9.89
C GLU A 241 11.56 28.08 -9.86
N VAL A 242 11.65 27.39 -11.01
CA VAL A 242 11.14 26.03 -11.17
C VAL A 242 12.12 25.05 -10.54
N ASP A 243 11.75 24.41 -9.43
CA ASP A 243 12.56 23.36 -8.81
C ASP A 243 12.30 22.00 -9.48
N THR A 244 13.20 21.63 -10.39
CA THR A 244 13.16 20.35 -11.09
C THR A 244 14.50 19.65 -10.99
N SER A 245 14.48 18.35 -10.67
CA SER A 245 15.68 17.51 -10.75
C SER A 245 15.39 16.22 -11.50
N THR A 246 16.30 15.82 -12.39
CA THR A 246 16.17 14.53 -13.07
C THR A 246 16.57 13.40 -12.12
N ARG A 247 15.64 12.48 -11.85
CA ARG A 247 15.84 11.28 -11.04
C ARG A 247 15.64 10.02 -11.88
N CYS A 248 15.99 8.87 -11.32
CA CYS A 248 15.74 7.59 -11.98
C CYS A 248 14.23 7.28 -12.01
N GLU A 249 13.80 6.46 -12.97
CA GLU A 249 12.50 5.80 -12.89
C GLU A 249 12.47 4.89 -11.66
N LEU A 250 11.35 4.87 -10.94
CA LEU A 250 11.20 3.99 -9.77
C LEU A 250 10.73 2.61 -10.19
N LYS A 251 11.17 1.58 -9.49
CA LYS A 251 10.71 0.21 -9.68
C LYS A 251 9.31 0.02 -9.07
N TRP A 252 8.42 -0.64 -9.81
CA TRP A 252 7.08 -0.99 -9.34
C TRP A 252 6.77 -2.48 -9.58
N PRO A 253 6.17 -3.21 -8.62
CA PRO A 253 5.82 -2.80 -7.26
C PRO A 253 7.07 -2.49 -6.40
N PRO A 254 6.95 -1.57 -5.43
CA PRO A 254 8.07 -1.17 -4.59
C PRO A 254 8.53 -2.31 -3.67
N PRO A 255 9.84 -2.44 -3.41
CA PRO A 255 10.35 -3.40 -2.44
C PRO A 255 9.84 -3.10 -1.03
N GLY A 256 9.66 -4.16 -0.24
CA GLY A 256 9.25 -4.07 1.16
C GLY A 256 7.79 -4.42 1.45
N TYR A 257 6.92 -4.47 0.45
CA TYR A 257 5.52 -4.88 0.62
C TYR A 257 5.36 -6.25 1.29
N GLU A 258 6.04 -7.29 0.79
CA GLU A 258 5.99 -8.63 1.40
C GLU A 258 6.57 -8.65 2.83
N ASN A 259 7.56 -7.80 3.10
CA ASN A 259 8.18 -7.69 4.43
C ASN A 259 7.23 -7.07 5.47
N MET A 260 6.20 -6.35 5.04
CA MET A 260 5.17 -5.82 5.96
C MET A 260 4.27 -6.93 6.51
N LYS A 261 4.04 -7.98 5.70
CA LYS A 261 3.16 -9.11 6.02
C LYS A 261 3.86 -10.20 6.83
N GLN A 262 5.20 -10.19 6.85
CA GLN A 262 6.00 -11.21 7.53
C GLN A 262 6.41 -10.73 8.93
N GLY A 263 5.85 -11.37 9.96
CA GLY A 263 6.19 -11.09 11.35
C GLY A 263 7.52 -11.73 11.77
N ASN A 264 8.46 -10.91 12.24
CA ASN A 264 9.58 -11.38 13.08
C ASN A 264 9.26 -11.17 14.57
N ALA A 265 10.07 -11.74 15.47
CA ALA A 265 9.90 -11.61 16.93
C ALA A 265 9.82 -10.16 17.45
N ASP A 266 10.33 -9.17 16.70
CA ASP A 266 10.27 -7.74 17.01
C ASP A 266 9.13 -6.99 16.30
N SER A 267 8.26 -7.69 15.56
CA SER A 267 7.20 -7.04 14.79
C SER A 267 5.99 -6.72 15.68
N GLN A 268 5.67 -5.44 15.81
CA GLN A 268 4.34 -4.99 16.26
C GLN A 268 3.30 -5.25 15.14
N LEU A 269 3.34 -6.45 14.55
CA LEU A 269 2.43 -6.90 13.51
C LEU A 269 1.17 -7.46 14.16
N ARG A 270 0.02 -6.98 13.69
CA ARG A 270 -1.31 -7.48 14.05
C ARG A 270 -1.92 -8.07 12.79
N VAL A 271 -2.14 -9.37 12.79
CA VAL A 271 -2.80 -10.07 11.68
C VAL A 271 -4.29 -10.20 11.98
N ILE A 272 -5.12 -9.68 11.08
CA ILE A 272 -6.57 -9.78 11.10
C ILE A 272 -6.97 -10.72 9.94
N PRO A 273 -7.41 -11.95 10.22
CA PRO A 273 -7.85 -12.87 9.18
C PRO A 273 -9.19 -12.40 8.60
N ALA A 274 -9.22 -11.99 7.33
CA ALA A 274 -10.40 -11.50 6.61
C ALA A 274 -10.80 -12.35 5.40
N GLY A 275 -10.19 -13.53 5.27
CA GLY A 275 -10.44 -14.54 4.24
C GLY A 275 -11.81 -15.22 4.26
N ILE A 276 -11.85 -16.35 3.55
CA ILE A 276 -13.03 -17.21 3.45
C ILE A 276 -13.31 -17.88 4.80
N ILE A 277 -14.50 -17.65 5.37
CA ILE A 277 -14.91 -18.22 6.67
C ILE A 277 -15.30 -19.69 6.52
N ASN A 278 -16.05 -20.03 5.47
CA ASN A 278 -16.43 -21.41 5.18
C ASN A 278 -16.07 -21.75 3.73
N ARG A 279 -15.05 -22.60 3.54
CA ARG A 279 -14.92 -23.38 2.30
C ARG A 279 -15.87 -24.56 2.42
N GLY A 280 -17.11 -24.37 1.99
CA GLY A 280 -18.11 -25.41 2.10
C GLY A 280 -17.73 -26.66 1.31
N GLY A 281 -17.63 -27.81 1.97
CA GLY A 281 -17.68 -29.12 1.31
C GLY A 281 -19.14 -29.54 1.09
N ASN A 282 -19.41 -30.34 0.05
CA ASN A 282 -20.74 -30.87 -0.31
C ASN A 282 -21.79 -29.80 -0.72
N GLY A 283 -21.40 -28.82 -1.56
CA GLY A 283 -22.31 -27.79 -2.06
C GLY A 283 -22.63 -26.65 -1.08
N ALA A 284 -21.84 -26.54 -0.01
CA ALA A 284 -21.83 -25.34 0.83
C ALA A 284 -21.02 -24.23 0.15
N LYS A 285 -21.52 -23.01 0.22
CA LYS A 285 -21.04 -21.87 -0.57
C LYS A 285 -19.96 -21.09 0.15
N ASP A 286 -19.01 -20.52 -0.60
CA ASP A 286 -18.00 -19.64 -0.01
C ASP A 286 -18.65 -18.40 0.58
N THR A 287 -18.21 -18.05 1.77
CA THR A 287 -18.62 -16.86 2.52
C THR A 287 -17.37 -16.05 2.80
N LEU A 288 -17.38 -14.79 2.37
CA LEU A 288 -16.25 -13.87 2.51
C LEU A 288 -16.45 -12.97 3.73
N THR A 289 -15.36 -12.38 4.22
CA THR A 289 -15.40 -11.48 5.37
C THR A 289 -15.14 -10.05 4.92
N MET A 290 -15.94 -9.10 5.42
CA MET A 290 -15.60 -7.68 5.36
C MET A 290 -15.06 -7.26 6.71
N THR A 291 -13.96 -6.50 6.72
CA THR A 291 -13.34 -5.96 7.93
C THR A 291 -13.52 -4.46 7.98
N GLU A 292 -13.92 -3.91 9.12
CA GLU A 292 -13.93 -2.47 9.38
C GLU A 292 -13.03 -2.15 10.58
N ILE A 293 -12.18 -1.14 10.41
CA ILE A 293 -11.29 -0.60 11.44
C ILE A 293 -11.69 0.85 11.68
N GLU A 294 -12.11 1.13 12.91
CA GLU A 294 -12.43 2.47 13.39
C GLU A 294 -11.36 2.93 14.37
N PHE A 295 -10.74 4.07 14.09
CA PHE A 295 -9.75 4.70 14.96
C PHE A 295 -10.39 5.67 15.94
N PHE A 296 -9.86 5.72 17.16
CA PHE A 296 -10.26 6.67 18.20
C PHE A 296 -9.11 7.57 18.62
N ASN A 297 -9.46 8.82 18.95
CA ASN A 297 -8.53 9.83 19.44
C ASN A 297 -7.79 9.45 20.74
N THR A 298 -8.22 8.39 21.43
CA THR A 298 -7.55 7.79 22.60
C THR A 298 -6.28 7.02 22.22
N GLY A 299 -6.08 6.69 20.94
CA GLY A 299 -5.02 5.80 20.44
C GLY A 299 -5.46 4.34 20.32
N GLU A 300 -6.73 4.09 20.58
CA GLU A 300 -7.33 2.78 20.37
C GLU A 300 -7.90 2.66 18.97
N TYR A 301 -8.00 1.44 18.46
CA TYR A 301 -8.81 1.13 17.28
C TYR A 301 -9.70 -0.08 17.53
N MET A 302 -10.89 -0.04 16.96
CA MET A 302 -11.88 -1.12 17.01
C MET A 302 -11.92 -1.85 15.68
N VAL A 303 -11.83 -3.18 15.75
CA VAL A 303 -12.03 -4.06 14.59
C VAL A 303 -13.39 -4.72 14.67
N THR A 304 -14.17 -4.60 13.60
CA THR A 304 -15.43 -5.32 13.42
C THR A 304 -15.39 -6.12 12.12
N GLN A 305 -16.01 -7.30 12.13
CA GLN A 305 -16.05 -8.19 10.97
C GLN A 305 -17.44 -8.79 10.81
N TRP A 306 -17.88 -8.90 9.55
CA TRP A 306 -19.11 -9.60 9.19
C TRP A 306 -18.92 -10.36 7.89
N TRP A 307 -19.72 -11.42 7.72
CA TRP A 307 -19.69 -12.21 6.51
C TRP A 307 -20.59 -11.60 5.44
N PHE A 308 -20.23 -11.80 4.18
CA PHE A 308 -21.06 -11.45 3.03
C PHE A 308 -20.94 -12.51 1.94
N LEU A 309 -21.88 -12.45 0.99
CA LEU A 309 -21.88 -13.31 -0.19
C LEU A 309 -21.52 -12.49 -1.41
N PRO A 310 -20.44 -12.84 -2.13
CA PRO A 310 -20.17 -12.22 -3.41
C PRO A 310 -21.26 -12.63 -4.41
N PRO A 311 -21.81 -11.69 -5.18
CA PRO A 311 -22.70 -12.02 -6.29
C PRO A 311 -21.93 -12.77 -7.40
N PRO A 312 -22.61 -13.58 -8.22
CA PRO A 312 -24.02 -13.93 -8.12
C PRO A 312 -24.26 -14.94 -7.00
N HIS A 313 -25.38 -14.77 -6.30
CA HIS A 313 -25.80 -15.66 -5.24
C HIS A 313 -27.24 -16.13 -5.42
N LEU A 314 -27.58 -17.21 -4.72
CA LEU A 314 -28.93 -17.76 -4.69
C LEU A 314 -29.74 -17.08 -3.59
N LYS A 315 -31.06 -17.08 -3.73
CA LYS A 315 -31.99 -16.58 -2.71
C LYS A 315 -31.90 -17.36 -1.39
N ALA A 316 -32.32 -16.72 -0.30
CA ALA A 316 -32.40 -17.34 1.02
C ALA A 316 -33.48 -18.44 1.11
N GLY A 317 -33.37 -19.33 2.10
CA GLY A 317 -34.42 -20.31 2.42
C GLY A 317 -34.47 -21.56 1.51
N LEU A 318 -33.42 -21.83 0.73
CA LEU A 318 -33.34 -23.00 -0.13
C LEU A 318 -32.97 -24.28 0.66
N SER A 319 -33.53 -25.41 0.24
CA SER A 319 -33.13 -26.73 0.78
C SER A 319 -31.71 -27.12 0.34
N SER A 320 -31.08 -28.03 1.07
CA SER A 320 -29.73 -28.56 0.75
C SER A 320 -29.62 -29.09 -0.69
N THR A 321 -30.66 -29.75 -1.20
CA THR A 321 -30.68 -30.25 -2.59
C THR A 321 -30.72 -29.12 -3.61
N GLN A 322 -31.48 -28.05 -3.34
CA GLN A 322 -31.58 -26.87 -4.20
C GLN A 322 -30.31 -26.02 -4.19
N LEU A 323 -29.53 -26.08 -3.11
CA LEU A 323 -28.23 -25.43 -3.00
C LEU A 323 -27.16 -26.12 -3.85
N ILE A 324 -27.21 -27.46 -3.93
CA ILE A 324 -26.28 -28.27 -4.74
C ILE A 324 -26.63 -28.17 -6.23
N ASN A 325 -27.92 -28.24 -6.57
CA ASN A 325 -28.40 -28.20 -7.95
C ASN A 325 -29.43 -27.06 -8.12
N PRO A 326 -28.98 -25.81 -8.21
CA PRO A 326 -29.85 -24.66 -8.40
C PRO A 326 -30.45 -24.61 -9.82
N TYR A 327 -31.71 -24.20 -9.90
CA TYR A 327 -32.42 -23.85 -11.13
C TYR A 327 -32.59 -22.33 -11.24
N PRO A 328 -32.94 -21.76 -12.40
CA PRO A 328 -33.07 -20.32 -12.60
C PRO A 328 -33.90 -19.59 -11.54
N GLN A 329 -35.00 -20.20 -11.07
CA GLN A 329 -35.86 -19.61 -10.03
C GLN A 329 -35.23 -19.52 -8.63
N HIS A 330 -34.05 -20.11 -8.43
CA HIS A 330 -33.30 -20.01 -7.18
C HIS A 330 -32.30 -18.85 -7.19
N LEU A 331 -32.06 -18.20 -8.34
CA LEU A 331 -31.21 -17.00 -8.42
C LEU A 331 -31.83 -15.85 -7.63
N ASP A 332 -30.98 -15.06 -6.99
CA ASP A 332 -31.41 -13.79 -6.44
C ASP A 332 -31.77 -12.81 -7.58
N GLY A 333 -32.79 -11.97 -7.36
CA GLY A 333 -33.36 -11.10 -8.41
C GLY A 333 -34.37 -11.77 -9.35
N PHE A 334 -34.50 -13.12 -9.34
CA PHE A 334 -35.45 -13.82 -10.22
C PHE A 334 -36.91 -13.42 -9.96
N ASN A 335 -37.31 -13.25 -8.70
CA ASN A 335 -38.71 -12.97 -8.37
C ASN A 335 -39.17 -11.62 -8.95
N GLN A 336 -38.32 -10.61 -8.88
CA GLN A 336 -38.55 -9.27 -9.41
C GLN A 336 -38.69 -9.34 -10.93
N LEU A 337 -37.73 -10.00 -11.61
CA LEU A 337 -37.76 -10.15 -13.06
C LEU A 337 -38.96 -10.97 -13.54
N CYS A 338 -39.31 -12.04 -12.82
CA CYS A 338 -40.50 -12.83 -13.11
C CYS A 338 -41.78 -11.99 -12.98
N ASN A 339 -41.93 -11.16 -11.93
CA ASN A 339 -43.10 -10.28 -11.82
C ASN A 339 -43.23 -9.28 -12.98
N ALA A 340 -42.11 -8.80 -13.51
CA ALA A 340 -42.07 -7.91 -14.67
C ALA A 340 -42.28 -8.64 -16.00
N THR A 341 -42.16 -9.97 -16.04
CA THR A 341 -42.27 -10.79 -17.25
C THR A 341 -43.71 -11.25 -17.47
N ALA A 342 -44.26 -10.98 -18.66
CA ALA A 342 -45.61 -11.36 -19.01
C ALA A 342 -45.83 -12.89 -18.89
N GLY A 343 -46.77 -13.30 -18.05
CA GLY A 343 -47.13 -14.71 -17.84
C GLY A 343 -46.28 -15.44 -16.80
N CYS A 344 -45.34 -14.76 -16.14
CA CYS A 344 -44.57 -15.33 -15.04
C CYS A 344 -45.18 -14.91 -13.68
N ASN A 345 -45.29 -15.86 -12.76
CA ASN A 345 -45.66 -15.59 -11.38
C ASN A 345 -44.70 -16.35 -10.46
N PRO A 346 -43.86 -15.66 -9.67
CA PRO A 346 -42.80 -16.30 -8.90
C PRO A 346 -43.33 -17.21 -7.80
N ALA A 347 -44.56 -16.99 -7.31
CA ALA A 347 -45.16 -17.83 -6.28
C ALA A 347 -45.62 -19.20 -6.80
N THR A 348 -45.87 -19.31 -8.11
CA THR A 348 -46.39 -20.54 -8.74
C THR A 348 -45.47 -21.10 -9.83
N PHE A 349 -44.35 -20.42 -10.11
CA PHE A 349 -43.41 -20.83 -11.15
C PHE A 349 -42.70 -22.14 -10.77
N ASP A 350 -42.66 -23.08 -11.72
CA ASP A 350 -41.95 -24.36 -11.59
C ASP A 350 -41.14 -24.64 -12.87
N TYR A 351 -39.84 -24.89 -12.69
CA TYR A 351 -38.91 -25.15 -13.80
C TYR A 351 -39.32 -26.35 -14.66
N ASN A 352 -39.77 -27.45 -14.03
CA ASN A 352 -40.09 -28.67 -14.77
C ASN A 352 -41.37 -28.52 -15.58
N GLN A 353 -42.34 -27.76 -15.08
CA GLN A 353 -43.56 -27.42 -15.82
C GLN A 353 -43.25 -26.55 -17.03
N ASP A 354 -42.42 -25.51 -16.87
CA ASP A 354 -41.99 -24.65 -17.98
C ASP A 354 -41.16 -25.44 -19.01
N LYS A 355 -40.25 -26.32 -18.55
CA LYS A 355 -39.51 -27.26 -19.40
C LYS A 355 -40.43 -28.16 -20.22
N ALA A 356 -41.45 -28.75 -19.60
CA ALA A 356 -42.41 -29.61 -20.29
C ALA A 356 -43.25 -28.85 -21.34
N ALA A 357 -43.43 -27.53 -21.15
CA ALA A 357 -44.12 -26.63 -22.07
C ALA A 357 -43.21 -26.02 -23.15
N GLY A 358 -41.91 -26.33 -23.16
CA GLY A 358 -40.94 -25.79 -24.13
C GLY A 358 -40.37 -24.42 -23.75
N PHE A 359 -40.25 -24.12 -22.46
CA PHE A 359 -39.67 -22.89 -21.89
C PHE A 359 -40.36 -21.56 -22.30
N PRO A 360 -41.71 -21.46 -22.34
CA PRO A 360 -42.39 -20.23 -22.75
C PRO A 360 -42.07 -19.02 -21.86
N VAL A 361 -41.77 -19.24 -20.57
CA VAL A 361 -41.39 -18.19 -19.63
C VAL A 361 -39.87 -18.01 -19.61
N LEU A 362 -39.11 -19.10 -19.43
CA LEU A 362 -37.66 -18.98 -19.28
C LEU A 362 -36.94 -18.49 -20.53
N ASN A 363 -37.46 -18.69 -21.75
CA ASN A 363 -36.88 -18.11 -22.96
C ASN A 363 -36.96 -16.57 -23.01
N GLN A 364 -37.78 -15.94 -22.15
CA GLN A 364 -37.84 -14.48 -22.02
C GLN A 364 -36.84 -13.94 -20.99
N ILE A 365 -36.31 -14.81 -20.11
CA ILE A 365 -35.51 -14.44 -18.93
C ILE A 365 -34.08 -15.00 -19.01
N CYS A 366 -33.90 -16.08 -19.75
CA CYS A 366 -32.66 -16.81 -19.91
C CYS A 366 -32.44 -17.15 -21.38
N VAL A 367 -31.17 -17.37 -21.74
CA VAL A 367 -30.80 -17.93 -23.05
C VAL A 367 -31.41 -19.32 -23.20
N SER A 368 -32.18 -19.49 -24.27
CA SER A 368 -32.78 -20.77 -24.60
C SER A 368 -31.72 -21.76 -25.12
N PRO A 369 -31.94 -23.08 -24.96
CA PRO A 369 -31.07 -24.09 -25.53
C PRO A 369 -31.01 -24.06 -27.06
N THR A 370 -31.95 -23.39 -27.73
CA THR A 370 -31.95 -23.23 -29.19
C THR A 370 -31.04 -22.08 -29.64
N GLU A 371 -30.91 -21.03 -28.82
CA GLU A 371 -30.04 -19.87 -29.09
C GLU A 371 -28.55 -20.17 -28.88
N THR A 372 -28.21 -21.25 -28.14
CA THR A 372 -26.82 -21.68 -27.93
C THR A 372 -26.18 -22.23 -29.21
N GLY A 373 -26.99 -22.73 -30.16
CA GLY A 373 -26.52 -23.41 -31.37
C GLY A 373 -25.93 -24.81 -31.15
N ASP A 374 -25.95 -25.32 -29.90
CA ASP A 374 -25.44 -26.64 -29.53
C ASP A 374 -26.60 -27.63 -29.29
N PRO A 375 -26.77 -28.67 -30.13
CA PRO A 375 -27.86 -29.63 -30.00
C PRO A 375 -27.75 -30.56 -28.77
N THR A 376 -26.64 -30.52 -28.03
CA THR A 376 -26.42 -31.30 -26.82
C THR A 376 -26.98 -30.63 -25.56
N VAL A 377 -27.23 -29.31 -25.61
CA VAL A 377 -27.84 -28.56 -24.51
C VAL A 377 -29.36 -28.73 -24.57
N GLN A 378 -29.93 -29.40 -23.58
CA GLN A 378 -31.39 -29.64 -23.47
C GLN A 378 -32.04 -28.95 -22.28
N ASP A 379 -31.24 -28.32 -21.43
CA ASP A 379 -31.65 -27.66 -20.19
C ASP A 379 -31.15 -26.22 -20.15
N ILE A 380 -31.94 -25.33 -19.54
CA ILE A 380 -31.54 -23.94 -19.33
C ILE A 380 -30.60 -23.88 -18.12
N SER A 381 -29.40 -23.37 -18.35
CA SER A 381 -28.44 -23.14 -17.27
C SER A 381 -28.74 -21.83 -16.54
N ILE A 382 -28.51 -21.80 -15.23
CA ILE A 382 -28.56 -20.58 -14.42
C ILE A 382 -27.60 -19.51 -14.92
N TYR A 383 -26.51 -19.90 -15.58
CA TYR A 383 -25.47 -18.98 -16.06
C TYR A 383 -25.92 -18.16 -17.27
N GLY A 384 -26.86 -18.70 -18.06
CA GLY A 384 -27.45 -17.99 -19.19
C GLY A 384 -28.65 -17.13 -18.79
N CYS A 385 -28.96 -16.99 -17.51
CA CYS A 385 -30.11 -16.22 -17.04
C CYS A 385 -29.76 -14.78 -16.72
N LYS A 386 -30.63 -13.84 -17.11
CA LYS A 386 -30.45 -12.40 -16.89
C LYS A 386 -30.10 -12.03 -15.43
N PRO A 387 -30.74 -12.57 -14.38
CA PRO A 387 -30.34 -12.25 -13.00
C PRO A 387 -28.90 -12.64 -12.64
N TYR A 388 -28.38 -13.72 -13.23
CA TYR A 388 -26.99 -14.15 -13.03
C TYR A 388 -26.02 -13.23 -13.77
N LEU A 389 -26.32 -12.94 -15.04
CA LEU A 389 -25.51 -12.08 -15.90
C LEU A 389 -25.46 -10.65 -15.38
N ASP A 390 -26.60 -10.10 -14.98
CA ASP A 390 -26.69 -8.74 -14.43
C ASP A 390 -25.97 -8.64 -13.09
N SER A 391 -26.00 -9.68 -12.27
CA SER A 391 -25.22 -9.74 -11.02
C SER A 391 -23.71 -9.74 -11.29
N LEU A 392 -23.23 -10.50 -12.28
CA LEU A 392 -21.82 -10.47 -12.67
C LEU A 392 -21.44 -9.14 -13.31
N MET A 393 -22.30 -8.57 -14.13
CA MET A 393 -22.08 -7.26 -14.72
C MET A 393 -22.04 -6.17 -13.66
N ALA A 394 -22.93 -6.19 -12.68
CA ALA A 394 -22.94 -5.22 -11.59
C ALA A 394 -21.71 -5.35 -10.69
N TYR A 395 -21.20 -6.58 -10.49
CA TYR A 395 -20.09 -6.87 -9.57
C TYR A 395 -18.70 -6.85 -10.20
N HIS A 396 -18.60 -7.13 -11.50
CA HIS A 396 -17.35 -7.07 -12.27
C HIS A 396 -17.32 -5.91 -13.27
N GLY A 397 -18.41 -5.16 -13.44
CA GLY A 397 -18.52 -4.00 -14.31
C GLY A 397 -18.15 -4.27 -15.77
N LYS A 398 -18.43 -5.48 -16.27
CA LYS A 398 -18.25 -5.83 -17.69
C LYS A 398 -19.43 -6.65 -18.21
N TYR A 399 -19.65 -6.54 -19.52
CA TYR A 399 -20.71 -7.24 -20.24
C TYR A 399 -20.33 -8.69 -20.54
N MET A 400 -21.22 -9.62 -20.20
CA MET A 400 -21.10 -11.03 -20.58
C MET A 400 -21.93 -11.32 -21.82
N ILE A 401 -21.34 -12.00 -22.80
CA ILE A 401 -22.08 -12.49 -23.97
C ILE A 401 -22.61 -13.88 -23.65
N PRO A 402 -23.93 -14.09 -23.62
CA PRO A 402 -24.51 -15.32 -23.10
C PRO A 402 -24.13 -16.59 -23.88
N ASN A 403 -23.82 -16.48 -25.18
CA ASN A 403 -23.39 -17.61 -26.03
C ASN A 403 -21.99 -18.16 -25.70
N ASN A 404 -21.13 -17.38 -25.03
CA ASN A 404 -19.77 -17.81 -24.68
C ASN A 404 -19.76 -18.75 -23.46
N ILE A 405 -20.74 -18.63 -22.57
CA ILE A 405 -20.87 -19.41 -21.34
C ILE A 405 -21.06 -20.91 -21.64
N TYR A 406 -21.76 -21.24 -22.73
CA TYR A 406 -22.03 -22.63 -23.12
C TYR A 406 -20.89 -23.25 -23.93
N ASN A 407 -20.22 -22.47 -24.78
CA ASN A 407 -19.15 -22.96 -25.64
C ASN A 407 -17.78 -22.99 -24.93
N ASN A 408 -17.59 -22.16 -23.91
CA ASN A 408 -16.33 -22.06 -23.17
C ASN A 408 -16.55 -21.74 -21.68
N PRO A 409 -17.24 -22.61 -20.92
CA PRO A 409 -17.59 -22.38 -19.51
C PRO A 409 -16.37 -22.15 -18.61
N GLN A 410 -15.22 -22.72 -18.97
CA GLN A 410 -13.94 -22.57 -18.24
C GLN A 410 -13.21 -21.25 -18.56
N VAL A 411 -13.68 -20.49 -19.56
CA VAL A 411 -13.01 -19.30 -20.11
C VAL A 411 -13.93 -18.07 -20.01
N GLU A 412 -14.62 -17.94 -18.88
CA GLU A 412 -15.36 -16.71 -18.53
C GLU A 412 -14.43 -15.53 -18.19
N THR A 413 -13.11 -15.69 -18.34
CA THR A 413 -12.16 -14.58 -18.38
C THR A 413 -12.24 -13.79 -19.69
N LEU A 414 -12.97 -14.26 -20.71
CA LEU A 414 -13.24 -13.52 -21.96
C LEU A 414 -14.41 -12.54 -21.82
N MET A 415 -14.16 -11.52 -21.01
CA MET A 415 -14.93 -10.29 -20.99
C MET A 415 -14.41 -9.34 -22.08
N ASP A 416 -14.95 -9.54 -23.30
CA ASP A 416 -15.01 -8.67 -24.50
C ASP A 416 -14.72 -9.50 -25.77
N SER A 417 -15.75 -9.80 -26.57
CA SER A 417 -15.60 -10.43 -27.89
C SER A 417 -14.98 -9.49 -28.95
N TYR A 418 -14.81 -8.19 -28.65
CA TYR A 418 -14.08 -7.26 -29.50
C TYR A 418 -12.58 -7.20 -29.19
N SER A 419 -12.10 -7.95 -28.20
CA SER A 419 -10.67 -8.21 -28.02
C SER A 419 -10.23 -9.38 -28.91
N SER A 420 -10.33 -9.21 -30.24
CA SER A 420 -9.60 -10.07 -31.19
C SER A 420 -8.07 -10.01 -31.00
N ASN A 421 -7.61 -9.20 -30.05
CA ASN A 421 -6.24 -8.85 -29.72
C ASN A 421 -5.79 -9.35 -28.32
N GLY A 422 -6.46 -10.33 -27.70
CA GLY A 422 -5.92 -10.97 -26.49
C GLY A 422 -5.86 -10.06 -25.24
N PRO A 423 -5.23 -10.53 -24.14
CA PRO A 423 -5.14 -9.80 -22.87
C PRO A 423 -4.41 -8.47 -23.09
N TYR A 424 -5.14 -7.38 -22.82
CA TYR A 424 -4.74 -5.96 -22.80
C TYR A 424 -3.22 -5.70 -22.77
N PHE A 425 -2.70 -5.13 -23.86
CA PHE A 425 -1.27 -4.95 -24.17
C PHE A 425 -0.54 -3.84 -23.39
N ASP A 426 -1.22 -3.08 -22.53
CA ASP A 426 -0.69 -1.83 -21.98
C ASP A 426 -0.19 -1.95 -20.53
N ASP A 427 0.15 -3.15 -20.06
CA ASP A 427 0.83 -3.29 -18.77
C ASP A 427 2.35 -3.06 -18.94
N PRO A 428 2.91 -1.92 -18.45
CA PRO A 428 4.34 -1.61 -18.61
C PRO A 428 5.27 -2.55 -17.83
N GLU A 429 4.75 -3.32 -16.87
CA GLU A 429 5.53 -4.30 -16.11
C GLU A 429 5.31 -5.74 -16.60
N CYS A 430 4.44 -5.95 -17.60
CA CYS A 430 4.21 -7.28 -18.14
C CYS A 430 5.24 -7.62 -19.23
N PRO A 431 5.96 -8.76 -19.14
CA PRO A 431 6.88 -9.17 -20.18
C PRO A 431 6.16 -9.35 -21.53
N PRO A 432 6.78 -8.92 -22.66
CA PRO A 432 6.19 -9.09 -23.98
C PRO A 432 5.86 -10.56 -24.28
N GLY A 433 4.60 -10.84 -24.56
CA GLY A 433 4.12 -12.20 -24.89
C GLY A 433 3.72 -13.07 -23.70
N GLU A 434 3.77 -12.54 -22.47
CA GLU A 434 3.22 -13.20 -21.28
C GLU A 434 1.82 -12.65 -20.95
N ASN A 435 0.98 -13.48 -20.32
CA ASN A 435 -0.29 -13.05 -19.77
C ASN A 435 -0.13 -12.83 -18.27
N CYS A 436 0.26 -11.61 -17.87
CA CYS A 436 0.55 -11.27 -16.48
C CYS A 436 -0.71 -11.16 -15.62
N TYR A 437 -1.89 -11.16 -16.24
CA TYR A 437 -3.18 -11.15 -15.56
C TYR A 437 -4.12 -12.19 -16.19
N PRO A 438 -4.03 -13.47 -15.80
CA PRO A 438 -4.96 -14.50 -16.28
C PRO A 438 -6.43 -14.20 -15.95
N PHE A 439 -6.69 -13.31 -14.99
CA PHE A 439 -8.03 -12.90 -14.53
C PHE A 439 -8.47 -11.50 -15.02
N GLY A 440 -7.69 -10.88 -15.91
CA GLY A 440 -7.96 -9.56 -16.50
C GLY A 440 -7.61 -8.39 -15.56
N PRO A 441 -6.99 -7.31 -16.07
CA PRO A 441 -6.44 -6.19 -15.28
C PRO A 441 -7.53 -5.18 -14.83
N HIS A 442 -8.71 -5.66 -14.48
CA HIS A 442 -9.84 -4.78 -14.21
C HIS A 442 -9.96 -4.55 -12.71
N GLY A 443 -9.36 -3.44 -12.26
CA GLY A 443 -9.65 -2.84 -10.97
C GLY A 443 -11.15 -2.59 -10.80
N ILE A 444 -11.69 -3.07 -9.67
CA ILE A 444 -12.92 -2.64 -8.96
C ILE A 444 -14.21 -2.46 -9.76
N ALA A 445 -14.26 -2.77 -11.04
CA ALA A 445 -15.47 -2.61 -11.82
C ALA A 445 -16.55 -3.44 -11.11
N GLY A 446 -17.46 -2.80 -10.39
CA GLY A 446 -18.48 -3.45 -9.56
C GLY A 446 -18.10 -4.02 -8.17
N GLN A 447 -16.90 -3.84 -7.61
CA GLN A 447 -16.72 -4.24 -6.20
C GLN A 447 -17.33 -3.22 -5.24
N HIS A 448 -17.79 -3.71 -4.10
CA HIS A 448 -18.68 -2.98 -3.21
C HIS A 448 -18.13 -2.96 -1.79
N PHE A 449 -18.35 -1.85 -1.08
CA PHE A 449 -17.97 -1.70 0.34
C PHE A 449 -19.17 -1.87 1.27
N ASP A 450 -20.36 -1.64 0.73
CA ASP A 450 -21.66 -1.58 1.38
C ASP A 450 -22.37 -2.94 1.40
N PHE A 451 -21.60 -4.03 1.44
CA PHE A 451 -22.16 -5.34 1.76
C PHE A 451 -22.81 -5.25 3.15
N GLU A 452 -24.14 -5.14 3.16
CA GLU A 452 -24.89 -4.65 4.32
C GLU A 452 -24.66 -5.50 5.57
N HIS A 453 -24.26 -4.82 6.64
CA HIS A 453 -24.46 -5.30 8.00
C HIS A 453 -25.87 -4.87 8.44
N ASN A 454 -26.87 -5.71 8.16
CA ASN A 454 -28.26 -5.41 8.49
C ASN A 454 -28.47 -5.53 10.02
N ILE A 455 -28.23 -4.46 10.77
CA ILE A 455 -28.53 -4.45 12.21
C ILE A 455 -29.99 -4.05 12.45
N ASN A 456 -30.58 -3.17 11.64
CA ASN A 456 -31.97 -2.73 11.76
C ASN A 456 -32.46 -2.06 10.45
N ASN A 457 -33.09 -2.79 9.53
CA ASN A 457 -33.94 -2.16 8.52
C ASN A 457 -35.36 -1.95 9.10
N PRO A 458 -35.81 -0.71 9.37
CA PRO A 458 -37.16 -0.45 9.86
C PRO A 458 -38.27 -0.81 8.86
N ASN A 459 -37.94 -1.02 7.58
CA ASN A 459 -38.89 -1.29 6.51
C ASN A 459 -38.95 -2.77 6.07
N ASN A 460 -38.06 -3.64 6.59
CA ASN A 460 -38.15 -5.08 6.31
C ASN A 460 -37.50 -5.94 7.41
N PRO A 461 -38.24 -6.32 8.45
CA PRO A 461 -37.76 -7.19 9.54
C PRO A 461 -37.57 -8.66 9.12
N ASP A 462 -37.93 -9.05 7.89
CA ASP A 462 -37.88 -10.44 7.40
C ASP A 462 -36.67 -10.73 6.49
N LEU A 463 -35.84 -9.73 6.16
CA LEU A 463 -34.55 -10.00 5.55
C LEU A 463 -33.65 -10.68 6.59
N PRO A 464 -32.93 -11.76 6.21
CA PRO A 464 -31.98 -12.37 7.12
C PRO A 464 -31.05 -11.27 7.62
N ILE A 465 -31.05 -11.05 8.93
CA ILE A 465 -29.97 -10.36 9.57
C ILE A 465 -28.72 -11.11 9.07
N ASN A 466 -27.80 -10.44 8.38
CA ASN A 466 -26.41 -10.90 8.34
C ASN A 466 -25.93 -10.76 9.78
N THR A 467 -26.41 -11.67 10.64
CA THR A 467 -26.31 -11.59 12.09
C THR A 467 -24.84 -11.47 12.39
N LEU A 468 -24.56 -10.39 13.11
CA LEU A 468 -23.51 -10.17 14.09
C LEU A 468 -22.31 -11.13 14.02
N PRO A 469 -21.11 -10.58 14.15
CA PRO A 469 -19.82 -11.24 13.92
C PRO A 469 -19.81 -12.76 14.10
N TYR A 470 -19.28 -13.48 13.10
CA TYR A 470 -19.13 -14.94 13.12
C TYR A 470 -18.59 -15.42 14.49
N PRO A 471 -19.02 -16.59 15.00
CA PRO A 471 -18.85 -16.96 16.41
C PRO A 471 -17.43 -16.73 16.93
N GLY A 472 -17.29 -15.74 17.81
CA GLY A 472 -16.01 -15.33 18.38
C GLY A 472 -15.62 -13.86 18.16
N ALA A 473 -16.36 -13.04 17.39
CA ALA A 473 -15.92 -11.68 17.05
C ALA A 473 -16.69 -10.52 17.75
N PRO A 474 -16.67 -10.33 19.08
CA PRO A 474 -17.02 -9.01 19.63
C PRO A 474 -16.05 -7.95 19.06
N PRO A 475 -16.43 -6.66 19.01
CA PRO A 475 -15.51 -5.61 18.60
C PRO A 475 -14.21 -5.71 19.42
N TYR A 476 -13.08 -5.83 18.73
CA TYR A 476 -11.78 -5.90 19.38
C TYR A 476 -11.19 -4.50 19.47
N ILE A 477 -10.99 -4.02 20.70
CA ILE A 477 -10.31 -2.76 20.96
C ILE A 477 -8.84 -3.03 21.21
N TYR A 478 -7.98 -2.42 20.42
CA TYR A 478 -6.53 -2.54 20.54
C TYR A 478 -5.90 -1.18 20.82
N ASN A 479 -4.84 -1.16 21.64
CA ASN A 479 -4.03 0.02 21.92
C ASN A 479 -2.55 -0.30 21.66
N SER A 480 -2.17 -0.34 20.38
CA SER A 480 -0.80 -0.66 19.96
C SER A 480 -0.47 0.01 18.64
N GLN A 481 0.69 0.66 18.58
CA GLN A 481 1.30 1.10 17.32
C GLN A 481 1.85 -0.11 16.57
N GLY A 482 2.11 0.03 15.26
CA GLY A 482 2.72 -1.02 14.44
C GLY A 482 2.05 -1.24 13.08
N VAL A 483 2.16 -2.47 12.57
CA VAL A 483 1.59 -2.86 11.27
C VAL A 483 0.31 -3.65 11.51
N ILE A 484 -0.78 -3.28 10.84
CA ILE A 484 -2.05 -4.00 10.81
C ILE A 484 -2.17 -4.66 9.45
N TYR A 485 -2.06 -5.99 9.41
CA TYR A 485 -2.21 -6.78 8.20
C TYR A 485 -3.60 -7.41 8.17
N VAL A 486 -4.40 -7.01 7.19
CA VAL A 486 -5.69 -7.64 6.89
C VAL A 486 -5.44 -8.71 5.83
N GLU A 487 -5.41 -9.95 6.28
CA GLU A 487 -5.07 -11.12 5.47
C GLU A 487 -6.28 -11.57 4.66
N ASP A 488 -6.10 -11.75 3.35
CA ASP A 488 -7.08 -12.36 2.46
C ASP A 488 -8.46 -11.68 2.46
N GLY A 489 -8.55 -10.36 2.64
CA GLY A 489 -9.82 -9.66 2.53
C GLY A 489 -9.72 -8.13 2.42
N PRO A 490 -10.82 -7.47 2.04
CA PRO A 490 -10.91 -6.02 1.94
C PRO A 490 -11.12 -5.41 3.33
N VAL A 491 -10.81 -4.12 3.44
CA VAL A 491 -10.94 -3.38 4.70
C VAL A 491 -11.61 -2.03 4.49
N ARG A 492 -12.45 -1.63 5.45
CA ARG A 492 -13.06 -0.31 5.58
C ARG A 492 -12.39 0.46 6.71
N LEU A 493 -12.10 1.74 6.50
CA LEU A 493 -11.36 2.60 7.44
C LEU A 493 -12.10 3.91 7.71
N LYS A 494 -12.12 4.34 8.98
CA LYS A 494 -12.58 5.66 9.43
C LYS A 494 -12.01 6.05 10.80
N GLY A 495 -12.15 7.33 11.15
CA GLY A 495 -11.99 7.85 12.50
C GLY A 495 -10.71 8.64 12.74
N ASP A 496 -10.52 9.05 13.99
CA ASP A 496 -9.37 9.84 14.43
C ASP A 496 -8.28 8.92 14.97
N TYR A 497 -7.10 8.88 14.36
CA TYR A 497 -6.02 8.02 14.83
C TYR A 497 -5.00 8.76 15.69
N LYS A 498 -4.50 8.06 16.71
CA LYS A 498 -3.41 8.52 17.56
C LYS A 498 -2.35 7.43 17.71
N GLY A 499 -1.15 7.70 17.20
CA GLY A 499 -0.06 6.74 17.10
C GLY A 499 0.39 6.49 15.67
N ARG A 500 1.32 5.55 15.49
CA ARG A 500 1.97 5.23 14.21
C ARG A 500 1.49 3.87 13.72
N TYR A 501 0.81 3.87 12.58
CA TYR A 501 0.17 2.69 12.01
C TYR A 501 0.51 2.54 10.53
N SER A 502 0.74 1.30 10.10
CA SER A 502 0.73 0.93 8.70
C SER A 502 -0.31 -0.15 8.48
N ILE A 503 -1.26 0.07 7.58
CA ILE A 503 -2.27 -0.92 7.21
C ILE A 503 -1.87 -1.54 5.88
N VAL A 504 -1.86 -2.87 5.82
CA VAL A 504 -1.53 -3.62 4.60
C VAL A 504 -2.60 -4.67 4.31
N THR A 505 -2.98 -4.81 3.04
CA THR A 505 -3.88 -5.86 2.55
C THR A 505 -3.17 -6.73 1.52
N ASP A 506 -3.61 -7.96 1.34
CA ASP A 506 -3.20 -8.77 0.18
C ASP A 506 -3.69 -8.17 -1.15
N PRO A 507 -3.23 -8.66 -2.31
CA PRO A 507 -3.75 -8.16 -3.59
C PRO A 507 -5.19 -8.60 -3.83
N TYR A 508 -5.49 -9.88 -3.66
CA TYR A 508 -6.80 -10.44 -3.96
C TYR A 508 -7.06 -11.73 -3.19
N THR A 509 -8.34 -12.09 -3.16
CA THR A 509 -8.86 -13.34 -2.60
C THR A 509 -9.56 -14.12 -3.69
N LEU A 510 -9.12 -15.35 -3.90
CA LEU A 510 -9.76 -16.27 -4.83
C LEU A 510 -10.90 -16.99 -4.13
N TYR A 511 -12.08 -17.03 -4.76
CA TYR A 511 -13.27 -17.64 -4.16
C TYR A 511 -14.08 -18.45 -5.17
N ARG A 512 -14.96 -19.31 -4.64
CA ARG A 512 -15.98 -20.05 -5.39
C ARG A 512 -17.27 -19.26 -5.39
N ARG A 513 -17.81 -18.96 -6.56
CA ARG A 513 -19.10 -18.27 -6.67
C ARG A 513 -20.18 -19.04 -5.92
N HIS A 514 -21.01 -18.31 -5.19
CA HIS A 514 -22.08 -18.88 -4.39
C HIS A 514 -23.23 -19.44 -5.26
N ALA A 515 -23.52 -18.85 -6.42
CA ALA A 515 -24.41 -19.43 -7.42
C ALA A 515 -23.62 -20.25 -8.46
N CYS A 516 -23.11 -21.41 -8.06
CA CYS A 516 -22.39 -22.33 -8.95
C CYS A 516 -23.02 -23.72 -8.89
N ASN A 517 -23.08 -24.40 -10.03
CA ASN A 517 -23.52 -25.77 -10.23
C ASN A 517 -22.37 -26.64 -10.80
N ASP A 518 -22.07 -27.73 -10.08
CA ASP A 518 -20.95 -28.65 -10.32
C ASP A 518 -20.92 -29.27 -11.72
N SER A 519 -22.07 -29.36 -12.39
CA SER A 519 -22.22 -30.08 -13.67
C SER A 519 -21.68 -29.35 -14.90
N ILE A 520 -21.46 -28.03 -14.85
CA ILE A 520 -21.07 -27.21 -16.02
C ILE A 520 -19.77 -26.42 -15.78
N LEU A 521 -19.55 -25.83 -14.59
CA LEU A 521 -18.37 -24.99 -14.29
C LEU A 521 -17.29 -25.67 -13.44
N ASN A 522 -17.50 -26.91 -12.98
CA ASN A 522 -16.62 -27.59 -12.02
C ASN A 522 -16.31 -26.71 -10.78
N CYS A 523 -17.34 -26.43 -9.97
CA CYS A 523 -17.30 -25.50 -8.82
C CYS A 523 -16.41 -25.94 -7.64
N ASN A 524 -15.60 -26.99 -7.82
CA ASN A 524 -14.63 -27.45 -6.84
C ASN A 524 -13.32 -26.65 -6.87
N THR A 525 -13.09 -25.87 -7.93
CA THR A 525 -11.94 -24.95 -8.04
C THR A 525 -12.35 -23.52 -7.71
N GLU A 526 -11.42 -22.71 -7.22
CA GLU A 526 -11.63 -21.26 -7.10
C GLU A 526 -11.85 -20.68 -8.51
N LEU A 527 -12.95 -19.95 -8.70
CA LEU A 527 -13.43 -19.52 -10.03
C LEU A 527 -13.31 -18.02 -10.27
N ASP A 528 -13.29 -17.22 -9.20
CA ASP A 528 -13.37 -15.77 -9.31
C ASP A 528 -12.48 -15.07 -8.28
N THR A 529 -12.30 -13.76 -8.47
CA THR A 529 -11.34 -12.93 -7.74
C THR A 529 -12.04 -11.74 -7.10
N MET A 530 -11.80 -11.55 -5.80
CA MET A 530 -12.18 -10.35 -5.05
C MET A 530 -10.91 -9.54 -4.75
N TRP A 531 -10.91 -8.24 -5.03
CA TRP A 531 -9.74 -7.40 -4.82
C TRP A 531 -9.77 -6.92 -3.38
N ASN A 532 -8.64 -7.04 -2.69
CA ASN A 532 -8.53 -6.69 -1.27
C ASN A 532 -8.21 -5.20 -1.15
N ASN A 533 -9.20 -4.40 -1.52
CA ASN A 533 -9.12 -2.94 -1.51
C ASN A 533 -9.16 -2.39 -0.09
N ILE A 534 -8.56 -1.21 0.08
CA ILE A 534 -8.79 -0.37 1.25
C ILE A 534 -9.87 0.66 0.90
N TRP A 535 -10.99 0.63 1.61
CA TRP A 535 -12.11 1.56 1.46
C TRP A 535 -12.06 2.61 2.56
N ILE A 536 -11.94 3.88 2.19
CA ILE A 536 -12.07 5.00 3.10
C ILE A 536 -13.54 5.40 3.13
N ILE A 537 -14.22 5.13 4.24
CA ILE A 537 -15.69 5.27 4.37
C ILE A 537 -16.13 6.56 5.07
N ASP A 538 -15.20 7.24 5.72
CA ASP A 538 -15.38 8.53 6.39
C ASP A 538 -13.98 9.15 6.59
N ASP A 539 -13.91 10.32 7.19
CA ASP A 539 -12.68 11.03 7.53
C ASP A 539 -11.66 10.11 8.24
N LEU A 540 -10.40 10.24 7.86
CA LEU A 540 -9.24 9.60 8.49
C LEU A 540 -8.29 10.69 8.97
N VAL A 541 -8.42 11.09 10.23
CA VAL A 541 -7.82 12.33 10.72
C VAL A 541 -6.80 12.05 11.82
N ASN A 542 -5.72 12.81 11.80
CA ASN A 542 -4.73 12.81 12.87
C ASN A 542 -5.35 13.49 14.10
N ALA A 543 -5.36 12.77 15.23
CA ALA A 543 -5.98 13.22 16.47
C ALA A 543 -5.41 14.55 17.01
N ASP A 544 -4.20 14.95 16.63
CA ASP A 544 -3.60 16.22 17.07
C ASP A 544 -4.25 17.45 16.41
N THR A 545 -5.00 17.26 15.31
CA THR A 545 -5.65 18.34 14.55
C THR A 545 -7.04 18.72 15.07
N ASP A 546 -7.49 18.08 16.16
CA ASP A 546 -8.82 18.23 16.76
C ASP A 546 -9.96 18.07 15.72
N GLY A 547 -9.81 17.11 14.82
CA GLY A 547 -10.80 16.78 13.77
C GLY A 547 -10.73 17.66 12.53
N SER A 548 -9.93 18.73 12.50
CA SER A 548 -9.85 19.62 11.33
C SER A 548 -9.17 18.99 10.11
N GLY A 549 -8.31 17.99 10.32
CA GLY A 549 -7.52 17.36 9.26
C GLY A 549 -6.42 18.23 8.67
N ASN A 550 -6.25 19.48 9.14
CA ASN A 550 -5.23 20.38 8.64
C ASN A 550 -3.94 20.23 9.48
N MET A 551 -2.88 19.68 8.87
CA MET A 551 -1.60 19.45 9.55
C MET A 551 -0.65 20.66 9.53
N GLY A 552 -1.06 21.82 9.01
CA GLY A 552 -0.17 22.99 8.84
C GLY A 552 0.45 23.53 10.13
N LEU A 553 -0.27 23.46 11.27
CA LEU A 553 0.28 23.82 12.59
C LEU A 553 1.03 22.67 13.29
N HIS A 554 1.01 21.48 12.68
CA HIS A 554 1.56 20.24 13.21
C HIS A 554 2.68 19.68 12.31
N GLN A 555 3.36 20.54 11.56
CA GLN A 555 4.56 20.19 10.81
C GLN A 555 5.81 20.22 11.73
N PRO A 556 6.75 19.26 11.60
CA PRO A 556 8.01 19.24 12.34
C PRO A 556 9.04 20.18 11.71
N ASN A 557 10.07 20.53 12.48
CA ASN A 557 11.30 21.08 11.90
C ASN A 557 12.09 19.95 11.22
N LEU A 558 12.27 20.02 9.90
CA LEU A 558 12.89 18.96 9.10
C LEU A 558 14.35 18.63 9.47
N GLU A 559 15.13 19.59 9.98
CA GLU A 559 16.53 19.34 10.36
C GLU A 559 16.66 18.59 11.69
N THR A 560 15.78 18.90 12.64
CA THR A 560 15.86 18.38 14.01
C THR A 560 14.83 17.31 14.30
N CYS A 561 13.82 17.16 13.43
CA CYS A 561 12.63 16.36 13.65
C CYS A 561 11.95 16.63 15.00
N ARG A 562 11.96 17.90 15.40
CA ARG A 562 11.30 18.40 16.62
C ARG A 562 10.12 19.27 16.27
N GLY A 563 9.09 19.22 17.13
CA GLY A 563 7.79 19.78 16.78
C GLY A 563 7.00 18.82 15.89
N GLY A 564 5.79 19.22 15.52
CA GLY A 564 4.90 18.41 14.72
C GLY A 564 4.12 17.33 15.50
N SER A 565 3.58 16.36 14.78
CA SER A 565 2.79 15.25 15.32
C SER A 565 3.60 13.97 15.42
N ASN A 566 3.35 13.18 16.46
CA ASN A 566 3.89 11.81 16.56
C ASN A 566 2.98 10.78 15.89
N ASN A 567 1.81 11.17 15.40
CA ASN A 567 0.83 10.27 14.81
C ASN A 567 1.05 10.25 13.29
N VAL A 568 1.16 9.05 12.72
CA VAL A 568 1.37 8.85 11.28
C VAL A 568 0.61 7.61 10.84
N LEU A 569 -0.17 7.73 9.77
CA LEU A 569 -0.88 6.61 9.16
C LEU A 569 -0.34 6.35 7.75
N GLY A 570 0.03 5.09 7.49
CA GLY A 570 0.36 4.58 6.17
C GLY A 570 -0.66 3.55 5.70
N LEU A 571 -1.17 3.69 4.49
CA LEU A 571 -2.04 2.70 3.84
C LEU A 571 -1.26 2.05 2.70
N VAL A 572 -1.24 0.73 2.64
CA VAL A 572 -0.60 -0.05 1.56
C VAL A 572 -1.59 -1.10 1.09
N SER A 573 -2.41 -0.76 0.09
CA SER A 573 -3.34 -1.72 -0.49
C SER A 573 -2.62 -2.60 -1.50
N GLY A 574 -2.81 -3.92 -1.38
CA GLY A 574 -2.42 -4.86 -2.43
C GLY A 574 -3.18 -4.64 -3.75
N ALA A 575 -4.30 -3.91 -3.72
CA ALA A 575 -5.12 -3.58 -4.88
C ALA A 575 -5.29 -2.06 -5.04
N ASN A 576 -6.42 -1.53 -4.58
CA ASN A 576 -6.83 -0.13 -4.70
C ASN A 576 -7.07 0.52 -3.35
N ILE A 577 -6.94 1.83 -3.33
CA ILE A 577 -7.45 2.65 -2.23
C ILE A 577 -8.62 3.46 -2.77
N VAL A 578 -9.80 3.29 -2.18
CA VAL A 578 -11.04 3.85 -2.72
C VAL A 578 -11.72 4.73 -1.71
N ILE A 579 -12.05 5.96 -2.09
CA ILE A 579 -12.97 6.77 -1.30
C ILE A 579 -14.39 6.28 -1.58
N ALA A 580 -15.00 5.64 -0.59
CA ALA A 580 -16.33 5.05 -0.70
C ALA A 580 -17.43 6.10 -0.86
N ASN A 581 -18.53 5.72 -1.52
CA ASN A 581 -19.70 6.58 -1.70
C ASN A 581 -20.60 6.52 -0.47
N THR A 582 -20.18 7.16 0.62
CA THR A 582 -20.96 7.29 1.86
C THR A 582 -21.54 8.71 1.99
N PRO A 583 -22.64 8.90 2.75
CA PRO A 583 -23.19 10.22 3.04
C PRO A 583 -22.15 11.19 3.62
N GLU A 584 -21.28 10.70 4.49
CA GLU A 584 -20.19 11.45 5.12
C GLU A 584 -19.20 11.96 4.05
N ASN A 585 -18.89 11.12 3.07
CA ASN A 585 -18.04 11.44 1.92
C ASN A 585 -18.77 12.20 0.78
N GLY A 586 -19.96 12.74 1.02
CA GLY A 586 -20.68 13.57 0.06
C GLY A 586 -21.54 12.81 -0.97
N ALA A 587 -21.90 11.57 -0.71
CA ALA A 587 -22.86 10.82 -1.54
C ALA A 587 -24.18 11.60 -1.72
N GLY A 588 -24.80 11.45 -2.89
CA GLY A 588 -26.08 12.11 -3.16
C GLY A 588 -25.95 13.60 -3.47
N ASN A 589 -24.86 14.00 -4.13
CA ASN A 589 -24.57 15.40 -4.46
C ASN A 589 -24.42 16.30 -3.22
N GLY A 590 -23.61 15.88 -2.24
CA GLY A 590 -23.35 16.64 -1.01
C GLY A 590 -22.79 18.07 -1.22
N CYS A 591 -22.24 18.36 -2.41
CA CYS A 591 -21.81 19.69 -2.83
C CYS A 591 -22.58 20.24 -4.05
N PRO A 592 -23.88 20.61 -3.94
CA PRO A 592 -24.67 21.02 -5.09
C PRO A 592 -24.11 22.24 -5.83
N SER A 593 -23.52 23.19 -5.12
CA SER A 593 -22.90 24.39 -5.69
C SER A 593 -21.69 24.08 -6.58
N GLY A 594 -21.03 22.94 -6.35
CA GLY A 594 -19.73 22.59 -6.95
C GLY A 594 -18.55 23.39 -6.42
N ASN A 595 -18.79 24.30 -5.47
CA ASN A 595 -17.77 25.09 -4.81
C ASN A 595 -17.89 24.88 -3.29
N CYS A 596 -17.30 23.78 -2.81
CA CYS A 596 -17.25 23.44 -1.39
C CYS A 596 -15.79 23.22 -1.01
N PRO A 597 -15.01 24.29 -0.83
CA PRO A 597 -13.56 24.21 -0.68
C PRO A 597 -13.12 23.46 0.58
N TYR A 598 -13.97 23.39 1.61
CA TYR A 598 -13.67 22.73 2.87
C TYR A 598 -14.58 21.52 3.10
N PRO A 599 -14.01 20.35 3.45
CA PRO A 599 -14.82 19.21 3.87
C PRO A 599 -15.66 19.48 5.12
N THR A 600 -16.85 18.88 5.19
CA THR A 600 -17.79 18.89 6.31
C THR A 600 -18.32 17.48 6.53
N SER A 601 -19.14 17.26 7.57
CA SER A 601 -19.77 15.94 7.85
C SER A 601 -20.81 15.47 6.81
N SER A 602 -20.90 16.12 5.65
CA SER A 602 -21.90 15.83 4.61
C SER A 602 -21.35 15.94 3.19
N HIS A 603 -20.10 16.36 3.03
CA HIS A 603 -19.41 16.50 1.75
C HIS A 603 -17.93 16.75 1.97
N GLY A 604 -17.13 16.32 1.00
CA GLY A 604 -15.69 16.31 1.07
C GLY A 604 -15.20 15.17 1.95
N ILE A 605 -13.88 15.03 2.03
CA ILE A 605 -13.23 14.07 2.89
C ILE A 605 -11.90 14.63 3.37
N ARG A 606 -11.54 14.31 4.61
CA ARG A 606 -10.25 14.63 5.25
C ARG A 606 -9.44 13.35 5.38
N ILE A 607 -8.24 13.35 4.82
CA ILE A 607 -7.33 12.20 4.86
C ILE A 607 -5.97 12.68 5.35
N ASN A 608 -5.55 12.19 6.51
CA ASN A 608 -4.19 12.35 7.03
C ASN A 608 -3.46 11.02 6.92
N ALA A 609 -3.00 10.65 5.72
CA ALA A 609 -2.32 9.37 5.50
C ALA A 609 -1.45 9.41 4.25
N HIS A 610 -0.34 8.66 4.29
CA HIS A 610 0.38 8.31 3.07
C HIS A 610 -0.14 6.99 2.50
N MET A 611 -0.40 6.94 1.21
CA MET A 611 -1.19 5.89 0.56
C MET A 611 -0.41 5.25 -0.59
N ILE A 612 -0.34 3.91 -0.62
CA ILE A 612 0.23 3.11 -1.71
C ILE A 612 -0.83 2.16 -2.27
N ALA A 613 -1.16 2.27 -3.55
CA ALA A 613 -2.03 1.34 -4.28
C ALA A 613 -1.22 0.49 -5.26
N LEU A 614 -0.94 -0.76 -4.90
CA LEU A 614 0.08 -1.58 -5.57
C LEU A 614 -0.32 -2.07 -6.98
N ASN A 615 -1.54 -2.57 -7.15
CA ASN A 615 -1.94 -3.13 -8.44
C ASN A 615 -2.70 -2.15 -9.33
N GLU A 616 -3.36 -1.15 -8.74
CA GLU A 616 -4.24 -0.24 -9.48
C GLU A 616 -4.04 1.22 -9.02
N SER A 617 -4.99 1.82 -8.29
CA SER A 617 -4.97 3.27 -8.06
C SER A 617 -5.65 3.75 -6.78
N PHE A 618 -5.44 5.03 -6.46
CA PHE A 618 -6.25 5.79 -5.52
C PHE A 618 -7.41 6.50 -6.26
N VAL A 619 -8.65 6.07 -6.01
CA VAL A 619 -9.81 6.44 -6.84
C VAL A 619 -11.03 6.80 -6.01
N ALA A 620 -11.93 7.63 -6.53
CA ALA A 620 -13.25 7.82 -5.94
C ALA A 620 -14.22 6.74 -6.42
N HIS A 621 -15.11 6.28 -5.55
CA HIS A 621 -16.18 5.35 -5.89
C HIS A 621 -17.28 6.03 -6.73
N TYR A 622 -16.95 6.51 -7.93
CA TYR A 622 -17.85 7.34 -8.75
C TYR A 622 -18.88 6.53 -9.55
N TRP A 623 -18.69 5.21 -9.71
CA TRP A 623 -19.65 4.37 -10.42
C TRP A 623 -20.91 4.08 -9.61
N GLN A 624 -20.85 4.19 -8.28
CA GLN A 624 -22.02 4.30 -7.41
C GLN A 624 -22.38 5.79 -7.27
N ASN A 625 -23.00 6.36 -8.30
CA ASN A 625 -23.44 7.76 -8.29
C ASN A 625 -24.97 7.88 -8.39
N SER A 626 -25.47 9.02 -7.92
CA SER A 626 -26.88 9.39 -7.87
C SER A 626 -27.36 10.17 -9.10
N SER A 627 -26.51 10.35 -10.13
CA SER A 627 -26.84 11.11 -11.32
C SER A 627 -27.76 10.34 -12.26
N ASN A 628 -28.77 11.00 -12.82
CA ASN A 628 -29.80 10.41 -13.68
C ASN A 628 -30.18 11.26 -14.90
N SER A 629 -29.24 12.05 -15.43
CA SER A 629 -29.53 12.89 -16.59
C SER A 629 -29.65 12.07 -17.89
N ILE A 630 -30.61 12.44 -18.72
CA ILE A 630 -30.78 11.85 -20.06
C ILE A 630 -29.70 12.43 -21.00
N PRO A 631 -29.00 11.60 -21.81
CA PRO A 631 -28.09 12.11 -22.83
C PRO A 631 -28.81 13.02 -23.83
N THR A 632 -28.20 14.15 -24.18
CA THR A 632 -28.80 15.18 -25.05
C THR A 632 -28.39 15.01 -26.51
N ASN A 633 -27.46 14.09 -26.82
CA ASN A 633 -27.04 13.78 -28.18
C ASN A 633 -27.94 12.68 -28.80
N PRO A 634 -28.75 12.98 -29.83
CA PRO A 634 -29.80 12.08 -30.35
C PRO A 634 -29.29 10.81 -31.06
N GLY A 635 -27.98 10.63 -31.24
CA GLY A 635 -27.39 9.41 -31.79
C GLY A 635 -27.02 8.34 -30.76
N TRP A 636 -27.19 8.62 -29.47
CA TRP A 636 -26.82 7.73 -28.35
C TRP A 636 -28.05 7.42 -27.49
N THR A 637 -29.06 6.80 -28.08
CA THR A 637 -30.20 6.22 -27.35
C THR A 637 -29.96 4.74 -27.14
N GLY A 638 -29.61 4.34 -25.92
CA GLY A 638 -29.52 2.93 -25.56
C GLY A 638 -28.28 2.22 -26.08
N ASN A 639 -27.86 1.23 -25.32
CA ASN A 639 -26.72 0.39 -25.60
C ASN A 639 -26.94 -0.40 -26.92
N ILE A 640 -26.14 -0.16 -27.97
CA ILE A 640 -26.17 -0.97 -29.21
C ILE A 640 -25.80 -2.45 -28.93
N TYR A 641 -25.21 -2.74 -27.77
CA TYR A 641 -24.67 -4.06 -27.41
C TYR A 641 -25.52 -4.82 -26.39
N ASP A 642 -26.64 -4.26 -25.93
CA ASP A 642 -27.66 -5.03 -25.22
C ASP A 642 -28.87 -5.22 -26.15
N PRO A 643 -28.98 -6.37 -26.85
CA PRO A 643 -30.13 -6.66 -27.70
C PRO A 643 -31.45 -6.80 -26.92
N TYR A 644 -31.40 -6.80 -25.58
CA TYR A 644 -32.55 -6.84 -24.67
C TYR A 644 -32.85 -5.49 -24.00
N PHE A 645 -32.06 -4.44 -24.27
CA PHE A 645 -32.34 -3.10 -23.76
C PHE A 645 -33.67 -2.60 -24.34
N THR A 646 -34.69 -2.53 -23.48
CA THR A 646 -35.91 -1.79 -23.76
C THR A 646 -35.98 -0.60 -22.81
N PRO A 647 -36.45 0.58 -23.25
CA PRO A 647 -36.62 1.76 -22.39
C PRO A 647 -37.52 1.56 -21.16
N ASN A 648 -38.14 0.38 -21.01
CA ASN A 648 -39.06 -0.01 -19.95
C ASN A 648 -38.58 -1.27 -19.21
N ASP A 649 -37.32 -1.71 -19.39
CA ASP A 649 -36.77 -2.83 -18.63
C ASP A 649 -36.54 -2.38 -17.17
N GLU A 650 -37.48 -2.71 -16.27
CA GLU A 650 -37.44 -2.38 -14.83
C GLU A 650 -36.23 -3.00 -14.10
N PHE A 651 -35.48 -3.90 -14.74
CA PHE A 651 -34.29 -4.54 -14.17
C PHE A 651 -32.96 -3.93 -14.67
N ASP A 652 -32.99 -3.09 -15.71
CA ASP A 652 -31.87 -2.19 -15.94
C ASP A 652 -31.83 -1.25 -14.74
N ARG A 653 -30.83 -1.39 -13.86
CA ARG A 653 -30.67 -0.56 -12.65
C ARG A 653 -30.28 0.88 -13.01
N ASP A 654 -30.89 1.43 -14.04
CA ASP A 654 -30.45 2.59 -14.79
C ASP A 654 -28.98 2.53 -15.22
N THR A 655 -28.43 1.31 -15.38
CA THR A 655 -27.07 1.11 -15.88
C THR A 655 -26.96 1.60 -17.32
N GLY A 656 -28.06 1.61 -18.09
CA GLY A 656 -28.14 2.08 -19.47
C GLY A 656 -28.02 3.59 -19.71
N PHE A 657 -27.97 4.45 -18.68
CA PHE A 657 -27.90 5.91 -18.84
C PHE A 657 -26.52 6.50 -18.47
N PRO A 658 -25.91 7.37 -19.31
CA PRO A 658 -24.67 8.05 -18.97
C PRO A 658 -24.85 9.04 -17.79
N PRO A 659 -23.92 9.07 -16.80
CA PRO A 659 -22.70 8.29 -16.67
C PRO A 659 -23.04 6.85 -16.30
N TRP A 660 -22.73 5.87 -17.15
CA TRP A 660 -22.93 4.47 -16.82
C TRP A 660 -22.40 4.20 -15.41
N ALA A 661 -23.27 3.62 -14.61
CA ALA A 661 -23.13 3.41 -13.18
C ALA A 661 -23.42 1.94 -12.86
N ASP A 662 -23.12 1.52 -11.64
CA ASP A 662 -23.55 0.20 -11.14
C ASP A 662 -25.05 0.16 -10.75
N GLY A 663 -25.73 1.30 -10.87
CA GLY A 663 -27.14 1.49 -10.54
C GLY A 663 -27.46 1.66 -9.04
N ARG A 664 -26.52 1.31 -8.15
CA ARG A 664 -26.72 1.30 -6.68
C ARG A 664 -26.70 2.68 -6.05
N GLY A 665 -26.04 3.64 -6.71
CA GLY A 665 -25.95 5.01 -6.21
C GLY A 665 -27.30 5.72 -6.11
N ARG A 666 -28.27 5.32 -6.93
CA ARG A 666 -29.65 5.86 -6.89
C ARG A 666 -30.54 5.15 -5.87
N ASP A 667 -30.25 3.89 -5.57
CA ASP A 667 -30.93 3.12 -4.51
C ASP A 667 -30.55 3.64 -3.12
N THR A 668 -29.28 4.06 -2.98
CA THR A 668 -28.69 4.52 -1.71
C THR A 668 -28.83 6.03 -1.46
N ALA A 669 -28.96 6.84 -2.51
CA ALA A 669 -29.24 8.26 -2.43
C ALA A 669 -30.30 8.64 -3.46
N ASN A 670 -31.35 9.38 -3.04
CA ASN A 670 -32.40 9.85 -3.95
C ASN A 670 -31.79 10.49 -5.21
N GLY A 671 -32.20 10.02 -6.39
CA GLY A 671 -31.67 10.51 -7.67
C GLY A 671 -31.72 12.04 -7.77
N THR A 672 -30.60 12.66 -8.11
CA THR A 672 -30.41 14.11 -7.93
C THR A 672 -30.92 14.95 -9.10
N GLY A 673 -31.41 14.33 -10.17
CA GLY A 673 -31.85 15.01 -11.40
C GLY A 673 -30.70 15.60 -12.22
N GLY A 674 -29.43 15.40 -11.81
CA GLY A 674 -28.28 16.16 -12.30
C GLY A 674 -26.92 15.60 -11.89
N SER A 675 -25.99 16.48 -11.50
CA SER A 675 -24.62 16.12 -11.09
C SER A 675 -24.58 15.42 -9.72
N ASP A 676 -23.51 14.68 -9.44
CA ASP A 676 -23.21 14.06 -8.14
C ASP A 676 -21.86 14.58 -7.63
N ARG A 677 -21.88 15.81 -7.12
CA ARG A 677 -20.71 16.55 -6.65
C ARG A 677 -20.47 16.22 -5.18
N ARG A 678 -19.28 15.72 -4.86
CA ARG A 678 -18.91 15.25 -3.52
C ARG A 678 -18.08 16.24 -2.72
N GLY A 679 -17.56 17.32 -3.33
CA GLY A 679 -16.79 18.36 -2.61
C GLY A 679 -15.28 18.24 -2.78
N THR A 680 -14.51 18.53 -1.73
CA THR A 680 -13.03 18.54 -1.72
C THR A 680 -12.45 17.28 -1.09
N ILE A 681 -11.38 16.76 -1.68
CA ILE A 681 -10.45 15.85 -0.98
C ILE A 681 -9.37 16.71 -0.35
N LEU A 682 -9.40 16.86 0.99
CA LEU A 682 -8.33 17.45 1.76
C LEU A 682 -7.39 16.33 2.20
N LEU A 683 -6.22 16.27 1.58
CA LEU A 683 -5.19 15.29 1.87
C LEU A 683 -3.99 15.97 2.50
N TRP A 684 -3.56 15.51 3.68
CA TRP A 684 -2.22 15.73 4.20
C TRP A 684 -1.50 14.39 4.25
N GLY A 685 -0.51 14.18 3.39
CA GLY A 685 0.18 12.90 3.31
C GLY A 685 0.85 12.67 1.97
N GLY A 686 0.40 11.65 1.23
CA GLY A 686 0.90 11.38 -0.12
C GLY A 686 0.20 10.21 -0.80
N VAL A 687 0.28 10.14 -2.13
CA VAL A 687 -0.34 9.12 -2.98
C VAL A 687 0.69 8.53 -3.94
N CYS A 688 0.98 7.25 -3.76
CA CYS A 688 1.82 6.45 -4.65
C CYS A 688 0.96 5.34 -5.27
N GLN A 689 0.94 5.22 -6.59
CA GLN A 689 0.04 4.29 -7.28
C GLN A 689 0.66 3.71 -8.54
N ARG A 690 0.12 2.58 -9.01
CA ARG A 690 0.55 2.00 -10.29
C ARG A 690 -0.03 2.79 -11.45
N TYR A 691 -1.35 2.94 -11.45
CA TYR A 691 -2.10 3.68 -12.46
C TYR A 691 -2.72 4.91 -11.81
N ARG A 692 -2.95 5.94 -12.61
CA ARG A 692 -3.58 7.17 -12.11
C ARG A 692 -5.07 6.95 -11.86
N GLY A 693 -5.50 7.18 -10.62
CA GLY A 693 -6.91 7.04 -10.28
C GLY A 693 -7.76 8.28 -10.58
N TYR A 694 -9.03 8.04 -10.89
CA TYR A 694 -10.06 9.06 -11.09
C TYR A 694 -10.76 9.42 -9.78
N VAL A 695 -10.56 10.64 -9.30
CA VAL A 695 -11.40 11.20 -8.22
C VAL A 695 -12.55 12.06 -8.74
N GLN A 696 -12.49 12.45 -10.02
CA GLN A 696 -13.50 13.22 -10.71
C GLN A 696 -13.67 12.72 -12.15
N ARG A 697 -14.91 12.62 -12.61
CA ARG A 697 -15.23 12.37 -14.03
C ARG A 697 -15.18 13.68 -14.82
N ASN A 698 -14.77 13.60 -16.08
CA ASN A 698 -14.84 14.73 -17.01
C ASN A 698 -16.28 15.27 -17.09
N PRO A 699 -16.50 16.58 -16.80
CA PRO A 699 -17.82 17.18 -16.82
C PRO A 699 -18.49 17.15 -18.19
N THR A 700 -17.72 17.34 -19.27
CA THR A 700 -18.26 17.33 -20.62
C THR A 700 -18.13 15.91 -21.18
N SER A 701 -19.27 15.24 -21.36
CA SER A 701 -19.28 13.91 -21.95
C SER A 701 -19.56 13.96 -23.45
N GLN A 702 -19.04 13.00 -24.21
CA GLN A 702 -19.40 12.82 -25.63
C GLN A 702 -20.90 12.58 -25.89
N TYR A 703 -21.67 12.31 -24.83
CA TYR A 703 -23.11 12.11 -24.86
C TYR A 703 -23.92 13.42 -24.79
N GLY A 704 -23.22 14.57 -24.81
CA GLY A 704 -23.82 15.92 -24.91
C GLY A 704 -24.29 16.51 -23.58
N ASN A 705 -24.29 15.73 -22.50
CA ASN A 705 -24.62 16.23 -21.16
C ASN A 705 -23.37 16.78 -20.44
N GLN A 706 -23.59 17.82 -19.63
CA GLN A 706 -22.58 18.35 -18.72
C GLN A 706 -22.87 17.84 -17.31
N LEU A 707 -22.07 16.88 -16.84
CA LEU A 707 -22.27 16.17 -15.58
C LEU A 707 -21.02 16.10 -14.73
N TRP A 708 -21.09 16.67 -13.53
CA TRP A 708 -20.02 16.62 -12.56
C TRP A 708 -20.24 15.43 -11.64
N VAL A 709 -19.31 14.47 -11.60
CA VAL A 709 -19.38 13.30 -10.71
C VAL A 709 -18.04 13.13 -10.01
N GLY A 710 -18.08 12.91 -8.69
CA GLY A 710 -16.89 12.75 -7.85
C GLY A 710 -16.53 14.03 -7.11
N TYR A 711 -15.25 14.23 -6.82
CA TYR A 711 -14.72 15.38 -6.05
C TYR A 711 -14.26 16.50 -6.98
N GLN A 712 -14.68 17.73 -6.72
CA GLN A 712 -14.44 18.89 -7.59
C GLN A 712 -13.10 19.56 -7.33
N ILE A 713 -12.52 19.30 -6.17
CA ILE A 713 -11.31 19.97 -5.69
C ILE A 713 -10.41 18.89 -5.08
N LYS A 714 -9.14 18.90 -5.49
CA LYS A 714 -8.06 18.11 -4.90
C LYS A 714 -7.16 19.10 -4.18
N ASP A 715 -7.15 19.03 -2.86
CA ASP A 715 -6.33 19.89 -2.00
C ASP A 715 -5.30 19.00 -1.30
N TYR A 716 -4.18 18.80 -1.99
CA TYR A 716 -3.17 17.80 -1.68
C TYR A 716 -1.94 18.49 -1.10
N ASN A 717 -1.82 18.44 0.22
CA ASN A 717 -0.73 19.00 1.01
C ASN A 717 0.20 17.88 1.47
N TYR A 718 1.50 18.12 1.49
CA TYR A 718 2.46 17.13 1.99
C TYR A 718 2.58 17.18 3.52
N ASP A 719 2.73 16.02 4.16
CA ASP A 719 2.93 15.92 5.61
C ASP A 719 4.38 15.59 5.96
N ASP A 720 5.17 16.59 6.39
CA ASP A 720 6.59 16.47 6.73
C ASP A 720 6.85 15.51 7.90
N ASN A 721 5.83 15.19 8.71
CA ASN A 721 5.94 14.14 9.74
C ASN A 721 6.36 12.78 9.14
N LEU A 722 6.05 12.54 7.86
CA LEU A 722 6.45 11.34 7.13
C LEU A 722 7.98 11.19 6.98
N LEU A 723 8.71 12.30 6.90
CA LEU A 723 10.18 12.29 6.80
C LEU A 723 10.81 11.98 8.16
N CYS A 724 10.27 12.57 9.22
CA CYS A 724 10.79 12.49 10.59
C CYS A 724 10.38 11.23 11.36
N GLY A 725 9.35 10.52 10.89
CA GLY A 725 8.79 9.38 11.59
C GLY A 725 7.77 8.64 10.77
N GLY A 726 8.03 8.45 9.47
CA GLY A 726 7.11 7.79 8.53
C GLY A 726 6.54 6.44 8.98
N PRO A 727 5.55 5.89 8.25
CA PRO A 727 4.80 4.74 8.73
C PRO A 727 5.69 3.51 9.02
N PRO A 728 5.35 2.66 10.02
CA PRO A 728 6.11 1.46 10.33
C PRO A 728 6.27 0.52 9.13
N ALA A 729 7.45 -0.08 8.95
CA ALA A 729 7.77 -1.06 7.91
C ALA A 729 7.45 -0.65 6.45
N TYR A 730 7.26 0.64 6.18
CA TYR A 730 6.75 1.13 4.89
C TYR A 730 7.67 0.77 3.69
N PRO A 731 7.10 0.56 2.48
CA PRO A 731 7.88 0.24 1.28
C PRO A 731 8.93 1.30 0.93
N VAL A 732 10.03 0.86 0.34
CA VAL A 732 11.21 1.68 0.08
C VAL A 732 11.38 2.00 -1.41
N VAL A 733 12.15 3.06 -1.68
CA VAL A 733 12.42 3.54 -3.04
C VAL A 733 13.59 2.75 -3.64
N GLU A 734 13.40 2.24 -4.86
CA GLU A 734 14.43 1.55 -5.65
C GLU A 734 14.34 2.04 -7.11
N CYS A 735 15.47 2.34 -7.74
CA CYS A 735 15.50 2.71 -9.15
C CYS A 735 15.26 1.49 -10.05
N LYS A 736 14.45 1.64 -11.10
CA LYS A 736 14.28 0.66 -12.17
C LYS A 736 15.62 0.48 -12.91
N GLY A 737 16.02 -0.77 -13.14
CA GLY A 737 17.31 -1.13 -13.74
C GLY A 737 18.53 -0.99 -12.81
N GLY A 738 18.33 -0.71 -11.51
CA GLY A 738 19.40 -0.73 -10.51
C GLY A 738 19.82 -2.15 -10.11
N ASN A 739 20.93 -2.26 -9.38
CA ASN A 739 21.48 -3.53 -8.89
C ASN A 739 20.76 -4.07 -7.63
N GLY A 740 19.55 -3.60 -7.33
CA GLY A 740 18.85 -3.88 -6.07
C GLY A 740 19.40 -3.08 -4.87
N GLU A 741 20.15 -2.01 -5.11
CA GLU A 741 20.66 -1.10 -4.09
C GLU A 741 19.67 0.04 -3.84
N ILE A 742 19.51 0.44 -2.57
CA ILE A 742 18.65 1.55 -2.14
C ILE A 742 19.45 2.61 -1.39
N SER A 743 18.93 3.84 -1.43
CA SER A 743 19.49 4.96 -0.66
C SER A 743 19.17 4.81 0.82
N ILE A 744 20.19 5.02 1.66
CA ILE A 744 20.10 4.92 3.12
C ILE A 744 20.70 6.15 3.78
N ASN A 745 19.91 6.75 4.66
CA ASN A 745 20.33 7.83 5.52
C ASN A 745 20.91 7.27 6.82
N ILE A 746 22.16 7.60 7.13
CA ILE A 746 22.80 7.16 8.37
C ILE A 746 22.20 7.96 9.52
N VAL A 747 21.53 7.26 10.44
CA VAL A 747 20.89 7.84 11.63
C VAL A 747 21.92 7.96 12.76
N SER A 748 22.73 6.93 12.93
CA SER A 748 23.74 6.87 14.00
C SER A 748 24.89 5.97 13.61
N ALA A 749 26.11 6.36 13.96
CA ALA A 749 27.30 5.51 13.92
C ALA A 749 28.07 5.68 15.24
N LYS A 750 28.36 4.58 15.94
CA LYS A 750 29.06 4.62 17.23
C LYS A 750 29.98 3.42 17.39
N THR A 751 31.04 3.61 18.17
CA THR A 751 31.94 2.54 18.60
C THR A 751 32.04 2.52 20.11
N SER A 752 31.88 1.34 20.71
CA SER A 752 31.92 1.13 22.15
C SER A 752 32.92 0.04 22.54
N LYS A 753 33.20 -0.07 23.84
CA LYS A 753 33.95 -1.19 24.40
C LYS A 753 33.17 -2.48 24.11
N GLY A 754 33.81 -3.46 23.48
CA GLY A 754 33.22 -4.77 23.25
C GLY A 754 33.24 -5.62 24.53
N LEU A 755 32.27 -6.52 24.67
CA LEU A 755 32.33 -7.61 25.64
C LEU A 755 33.19 -8.74 25.04
N GLU A 756 33.90 -9.49 25.90
CA GLU A 756 34.77 -10.60 25.50
C GLU A 756 34.02 -11.76 24.82
#